data_AF-A0A158NFA3-F1
#
_entry.id   AF-A0A158NFA3-F1
#
_cell.length_a   1.000
_cell.length_b   1.000
_cell.length_c   1.000
_cell.angle_alpha   90.00
_cell.angle_beta   90.00
_cell.angle_gamma   90.00
#
_symmetry.space_group_name_H-M   'P 1'
#
loop_
_entity.id
_entity.type
_entity.pdbx_description
1 polymer ?
#
loop_
_entity_poly.entity_id
_entity_poly.type
_entity_poly.pdbx_seq_one_letter_code
_entity_poly.pdbx_strand_id
1 'polypeptide(L)'
;MQGDSASHPTNEETSSGISFNNNSARRPSVKTLSASKKPMNAISVEKRHLEIQYNSKRTRYANLKKTLLDKQKIVQELYDEISSLREKIIAIGGKDPGKIEELKSPQVEYLKQNPPMSIDTSSPHDCTEQQEPICMNESVIMGMSLLQNQLRDLCDHSQEICQRALDKSSSFASLIKFWLTESSRQDEMGNVLIPVNYSEVETRQANFMQDNEEIRTQLDDLRTIQKDFVTEFAMRSSSLRSEYDNYCERVKEEQPNVDRRELLQEQLNVALEELKAERDKANQGKDKTKMMELQMQKARTKIRELEGHVANEEVKTQQLQNNLKSLEVQLKQKDQAMELRVKDMHKAMKSSESLVAKMEKQRDSYESRMLELKEKIARKETEASATIKELSEKLKQFEIMDVEIIEEKEKRQQAENALIEMEERCKHLEEKSQLLCELASEKSNNIAVTDNSHTENEVCLYNDLMAARTELEKQKEKIEQLEKEKQEIVAVMHQAASHDNEDETKDRLAAELVTKTRDLQNLMLEHARFQKIARFAQERNEVLENQLTEIQHRLQARLKENSKTQGLDTMELQQQISDLRNSLAEVIQQNHELEATLTQKQLELEQRDRVMREQSKFLKVRDELLNILKGKQANAANSNENYENIDEINKQIAAKTEAIQELYATLESKQMQVMRLEKLVKLLEDQQDRAQAQRTRLEHRIAQLEVSLREKTKNDSNRSKTFGIL
;
A
#
# COMPACT_ATOMS: atom_id res chain seq x y z
N MET A 1 5.41 -12.79 -48.37
CA MET A 1 4.96 -13.97 -47.62
C MET A 1 4.36 -13.48 -46.31
N GLN A 2 3.11 -13.89 -46.03
CA GLN A 2 2.37 -13.87 -44.73
C GLN A 2 2.38 -12.55 -43.93
N GLY A 3 1.28 -11.96 -43.47
CA GLY A 3 -0.12 -12.34 -43.44
C GLY A 3 -0.91 -11.27 -42.66
N ASP A 4 -2.17 -11.12 -43.03
CA ASP A 4 -3.35 -10.56 -42.36
C ASP A 4 -3.21 -9.60 -41.16
N SER A 5 -3.84 -8.42 -41.29
CA SER A 5 -4.74 -7.89 -40.26
C SER A 5 -5.75 -6.92 -40.88
N ALA A 6 -7.03 -7.23 -40.63
CA ALA A 6 -8.20 -6.61 -41.20
C ALA A 6 -8.72 -5.43 -40.35
N SER A 7 -9.15 -4.39 -41.06
CA SER A 7 -10.33 -3.55 -40.87
C SER A 7 -10.83 -3.17 -39.46
N HIS A 8 -10.80 -1.85 -39.22
CA HIS A 8 -11.64 -1.07 -38.31
C HIS A 8 -13.14 -1.45 -38.30
N PRO A 9 -13.83 -1.13 -37.19
CA PRO A 9 -14.99 -0.26 -37.33
C PRO A 9 -15.02 0.92 -36.34
N THR A 10 -15.57 2.00 -36.85
CA THR A 10 -16.05 3.22 -36.18
C THR A 10 -17.42 2.98 -35.51
N ASN A 11 -17.67 3.65 -34.38
CA ASN A 11 -18.94 4.27 -33.91
C ASN A 11 -18.93 4.37 -32.38
N GLU A 12 -18.86 5.58 -31.82
CA GLU A 12 -19.96 6.50 -31.48
C GLU A 12 -20.35 6.41 -30.00
N GLU A 13 -20.04 7.53 -29.34
CA GLU A 13 -20.64 8.15 -28.15
C GLU A 13 -21.91 7.52 -27.57
N THR A 14 -21.89 7.24 -26.26
CA THR A 14 -22.80 7.89 -25.28
C THR A 14 -22.50 7.38 -23.86
N SER A 15 -21.94 8.26 -23.01
CA SER A 15 -21.89 8.07 -21.55
C SER A 15 -23.03 8.85 -20.90
N SER A 16 -23.66 8.21 -19.94
CA SER A 16 -24.99 8.47 -19.41
C SER A 16 -25.05 9.68 -18.46
N GLY A 17 -26.10 10.48 -18.64
CA GLY A 17 -26.53 11.53 -17.72
C GLY A 17 -27.43 11.00 -16.59
N ILE A 18 -27.37 11.72 -15.47
CA ILE A 18 -28.05 11.52 -14.19
C ILE A 18 -29.57 11.70 -14.30
N SER A 19 -30.36 10.91 -13.56
CA SER A 19 -31.69 11.34 -13.08
C SER A 19 -32.19 10.53 -11.87
N PHE A 20 -32.53 11.25 -10.81
CA PHE A 20 -33.28 10.84 -9.61
C PHE A 20 -34.79 10.78 -9.92
N ASN A 21 -35.54 9.80 -9.38
CA ASN A 21 -36.68 10.05 -8.47
C ASN A 21 -37.38 8.77 -7.96
N ASN A 22 -37.44 8.66 -6.64
CA ASN A 22 -38.59 8.42 -5.75
C ASN A 22 -39.65 7.31 -5.96
N ASN A 23 -39.81 6.59 -4.83
CA ASN A 23 -41.06 6.28 -4.11
C ASN A 23 -41.72 4.89 -4.21
N SER A 24 -41.59 4.19 -3.08
CA SER A 24 -42.70 3.83 -2.17
C SER A 24 -43.42 2.49 -2.32
N ALA A 25 -43.38 1.75 -1.20
CA ALA A 25 -44.40 0.89 -0.61
C ALA A 25 -44.85 -0.39 -1.35
N ARG A 26 -44.48 -1.54 -0.76
CA ARG A 26 -45.44 -2.46 -0.09
C ARG A 26 -44.74 -3.65 0.58
N ARG A 27 -44.93 -3.79 1.90
CA ARG A 27 -44.88 -5.08 2.60
C ARG A 27 -45.96 -6.02 2.04
N PRO A 28 -45.82 -7.33 2.27
CA PRO A 28 -46.97 -8.06 2.78
C PRO A 28 -46.72 -8.80 4.08
N SER A 29 -47.76 -8.67 4.90
CA SER A 29 -48.11 -9.31 6.15
C SER A 29 -48.10 -10.84 6.11
N VAL A 30 -47.72 -11.39 7.26
CA VAL A 30 -48.05 -12.71 7.78
C VAL A 30 -49.57 -12.95 7.73
N LYS A 31 -50.00 -14.15 7.28
CA LYS A 31 -51.23 -14.79 7.76
C LYS A 31 -51.08 -16.30 7.81
N THR A 32 -51.37 -16.82 9.00
CA THR A 32 -51.48 -18.20 9.43
C THR A 32 -52.62 -18.92 8.71
N LEU A 33 -52.39 -20.16 8.27
CA LEU A 33 -53.45 -21.12 7.93
C LEU A 33 -53.10 -22.47 8.57
N SER A 34 -53.94 -22.87 9.51
CA SER A 34 -53.98 -24.20 10.12
C SER A 34 -54.67 -25.19 9.18
N ALA A 35 -54.07 -26.36 8.93
CA ALA A 35 -54.79 -27.54 8.48
C ALA A 35 -54.07 -28.82 8.94
N SER A 36 -54.71 -29.55 9.84
CA SER A 36 -54.38 -30.89 10.28
C SER A 36 -54.66 -31.92 9.17
N LYS A 37 -53.65 -32.71 8.76
CA LYS A 37 -53.83 -34.04 8.14
C LYS A 37 -52.73 -35.02 8.59
N LYS A 38 -53.16 -36.27 8.73
CA LYS A 38 -52.56 -37.48 9.34
C LYS A 38 -51.10 -37.84 8.97
N PRO A 39 -50.43 -38.69 9.79
CA PRO A 39 -49.01 -38.99 9.68
C PRO A 39 -48.75 -40.13 8.68
N MET A 40 -48.02 -39.84 7.61
CA MET A 40 -47.48 -40.89 6.73
C MET A 40 -46.06 -40.59 6.18
N ASN A 41 -45.38 -39.60 6.77
CA ASN A 41 -44.05 -39.15 6.31
C ASN A 41 -42.92 -39.35 7.33
N ALA A 42 -43.17 -39.87 8.53
CA ALA A 42 -42.14 -40.02 9.56
C ALA A 42 -41.01 -40.98 9.13
N ILE A 43 -41.36 -42.11 8.51
CA ILE A 43 -40.39 -43.17 8.13
C ILE A 43 -39.44 -42.71 7.00
N SER A 44 -39.91 -41.87 6.07
CA SER A 44 -39.09 -41.35 4.97
C SER A 44 -38.09 -40.29 5.42
N VAL A 45 -38.50 -39.44 6.38
CA VAL A 45 -37.63 -38.42 6.98
C VAL A 45 -36.58 -39.07 7.88
N GLU A 46 -36.94 -40.10 8.63
CA GLU A 46 -36.02 -40.88 9.48
C GLU A 46 -34.99 -41.67 8.65
N LYS A 47 -35.41 -42.29 7.53
CA LYS A 47 -34.51 -42.95 6.58
C LYS A 47 -33.49 -41.97 5.98
N ARG A 48 -33.93 -40.78 5.55
CA ARG A 48 -33.04 -39.74 5.01
C ARG A 48 -32.10 -39.21 6.10
N HIS A 49 -32.55 -39.10 7.35
CA HIS A 49 -31.69 -38.68 8.45
C HIS A 49 -30.62 -39.73 8.79
N LEU A 50 -30.97 -41.01 8.81
CA LEU A 50 -30.03 -42.12 9.02
C LEU A 50 -29.02 -42.22 7.87
N GLU A 51 -29.44 -41.98 6.63
CA GLU A 51 -28.55 -41.96 5.46
C GLU A 51 -27.54 -40.82 5.52
N ILE A 52 -27.96 -39.61 5.92
CA ILE A 52 -27.06 -38.49 6.17
C ILE A 52 -26.09 -38.81 7.33
N GLN A 53 -26.58 -39.43 8.41
CA GLN A 53 -25.74 -39.82 9.54
C GLN A 53 -24.73 -40.91 9.16
N TYR A 54 -25.13 -41.89 8.34
CA TYR A 54 -24.27 -42.95 7.82
C TYR A 54 -23.19 -42.37 6.91
N ASN A 55 -23.55 -41.49 5.96
CA ASN A 55 -22.60 -40.85 5.07
C ASN A 55 -21.61 -39.95 5.83
N SER A 56 -22.09 -39.25 6.87
CA SER A 56 -21.23 -38.48 7.78
C SER A 56 -20.25 -39.37 8.55
N LYS A 57 -20.73 -40.49 9.13
CA LYS A 57 -19.87 -41.47 9.82
C LYS A 57 -18.87 -42.14 8.87
N ARG A 58 -19.28 -42.49 7.65
CA ARG A 58 -18.42 -43.06 6.60
C ARG A 58 -17.31 -42.10 6.21
N THR A 59 -17.63 -40.82 6.01
CA THR A 59 -16.65 -39.78 5.69
C THR A 59 -15.69 -39.56 6.85
N ARG A 60 -16.19 -39.51 8.10
CA ARG A 60 -15.35 -39.44 9.30
C ARG A 60 -14.42 -40.64 9.43
N TYR A 61 -14.91 -41.85 9.17
CA TYR A 61 -14.09 -43.07 9.20
C TYR A 61 -13.00 -43.05 8.13
N ALA A 62 -13.34 -42.65 6.89
CA ALA A 62 -12.35 -42.52 5.81
C ALA A 62 -11.25 -41.50 6.17
N ASN A 63 -11.63 -40.34 6.74
CA ASN A 63 -10.68 -39.35 7.21
C ASN A 63 -9.82 -39.87 8.36
N LEU A 64 -10.42 -40.57 9.34
CA LEU A 64 -9.69 -41.15 10.46
C LEU A 64 -8.70 -42.23 9.99
N LYS A 65 -9.10 -43.07 9.03
CA LYS A 65 -8.23 -44.06 8.39
C LYS A 65 -7.06 -43.40 7.66
N LYS A 66 -7.32 -42.31 6.94
CA LYS A 66 -6.26 -41.52 6.28
C LYS A 66 -5.30 -40.91 7.30
N THR A 67 -5.81 -40.23 8.33
CA THR A 67 -4.97 -39.65 9.39
C THR A 67 -4.14 -40.72 10.11
N LEU A 68 -4.70 -41.90 10.36
CA LEU A 68 -3.96 -43.01 10.97
C LEU A 68 -2.80 -43.48 10.09
N LEU A 69 -3.02 -43.62 8.78
CA LEU A 69 -1.96 -43.96 7.83
C LEU A 69 -0.88 -42.86 7.75
N ASP A 70 -1.29 -41.59 7.72
CA ASP A 70 -0.35 -40.46 7.68
C ASP A 70 0.50 -40.43 8.97
N LYS A 71 -0.11 -40.68 10.14
CA LYS A 71 0.62 -40.77 11.41
C LYS A 71 1.56 -41.97 11.46
N GLN A 72 1.14 -43.13 10.94
CA GLN A 72 2.00 -44.30 10.83
C GLN A 72 3.21 -44.02 9.92
N LYS A 73 3.02 -43.29 8.82
CA LYS A 73 4.10 -42.86 7.92
C LYS A 73 5.10 -41.94 8.63
N ILE A 74 4.61 -40.94 9.37
CA ILE A 74 5.47 -40.02 10.13
C ILE A 74 6.28 -40.76 11.19
N VAL A 75 5.67 -41.72 11.90
CA VAL A 75 6.37 -42.55 12.88
C VAL A 75 7.47 -43.39 12.22
N GLN A 76 7.21 -43.93 11.03
CA GLN A 76 8.22 -44.67 10.27
C GLN A 76 9.37 -43.75 9.82
N GLU A 77 9.07 -42.56 9.27
CA GLU A 77 10.08 -41.58 8.86
C GLU A 77 10.97 -41.14 10.04
N LEU A 78 10.38 -40.90 11.22
CA LEU A 78 11.12 -40.57 12.44
C LEU A 78 12.01 -41.72 12.92
N TYR A 79 11.51 -42.95 12.84
CA TYR A 79 12.30 -44.12 13.20
C TYR A 79 13.52 -44.30 12.27
N ASP A 80 13.32 -44.09 10.97
CA ASP A 80 14.39 -44.15 9.98
C ASP A 80 15.43 -43.03 10.21
N GLU A 81 14.97 -41.82 10.58
CA GLU A 81 15.84 -40.69 10.91
C GLU A 81 16.66 -40.93 12.18
N ILE A 82 16.04 -41.44 13.25
CA ILE A 82 16.73 -41.80 14.50
C ILE A 82 17.73 -42.94 14.24
N SER A 83 17.36 -43.92 13.42
CA SER A 83 18.25 -45.02 13.02
C SER A 83 19.45 -44.49 12.24
N SER A 84 19.25 -43.59 11.28
CA SER A 84 20.32 -42.92 10.54
C SER A 84 21.22 -42.09 11.45
N LEU A 85 20.64 -41.39 12.42
CA LEU A 85 21.37 -40.57 13.38
C LEU A 85 22.25 -41.43 14.30
N ARG A 86 21.74 -42.58 14.76
CA ARG A 86 22.52 -43.56 15.51
C ARG A 86 23.72 -44.05 14.71
N GLU A 87 23.53 -44.44 13.44
CA GLU A 87 24.64 -44.87 12.57
C GLU A 87 25.67 -43.75 12.34
N LYS A 88 25.23 -42.50 12.19
CA LYS A 88 26.14 -41.34 12.09
C LYS A 88 26.95 -41.11 13.36
N ILE A 89 26.33 -41.25 14.54
CA ILE A 89 27.02 -41.10 15.84
C ILE A 89 28.10 -42.18 15.98
N ILE A 90 27.79 -43.42 15.60
CA ILE A 90 28.74 -44.53 15.61
C ILE A 90 29.89 -44.26 14.61
N ALA A 91 29.57 -43.80 13.39
CA ALA A 91 30.57 -43.51 12.36
C ALA A 91 31.56 -42.40 12.75
N ILE A 92 31.15 -41.45 13.60
CA ILE A 92 32.00 -40.36 14.11
C ILE A 92 32.80 -40.80 15.36
N GLY A 93 32.68 -42.06 15.79
CA GLY A 93 33.43 -42.64 16.92
C GLY A 93 32.77 -42.42 18.29
N GLY A 94 31.49 -42.04 18.33
CA GLY A 94 30.70 -41.94 19.55
C GLY A 94 30.31 -43.32 20.12
N LYS A 95 30.02 -43.38 21.43
CA LYS A 95 29.50 -44.61 22.06
C LYS A 95 28.08 -44.90 21.55
N ASP A 96 27.81 -46.16 21.21
CA ASP A 96 26.51 -46.62 20.74
C ASP A 96 25.41 -46.39 21.80
N PRO A 97 24.35 -45.62 21.51
CA PRO A 97 23.26 -45.35 22.44
C PRO A 97 22.33 -46.56 22.70
N GLY A 98 22.52 -47.70 22.03
CA GLY A 98 21.78 -48.96 22.27
C GLY A 98 20.83 -49.34 21.13
N LYS A 99 20.25 -50.55 21.20
CA LYS A 99 19.31 -51.05 20.18
C LYS A 99 17.99 -50.26 20.21
N ILE A 100 17.63 -49.71 19.05
CA ILE A 100 16.30 -49.11 18.84
C ILE A 100 15.30 -50.26 18.70
N GLU A 101 14.23 -50.24 19.50
CA GLU A 101 13.20 -51.28 19.55
C GLU A 101 12.44 -51.36 18.21
N GLU A 102 12.37 -52.55 17.60
CA GLU A 102 11.73 -52.73 16.29
C GLU A 102 10.25 -52.28 16.33
N LEU A 103 9.88 -51.40 15.40
CA LEU A 103 8.49 -50.98 15.20
C LEU A 103 7.63 -52.18 14.82
N LYS A 104 6.95 -52.78 15.81
CA LYS A 104 5.85 -53.70 15.55
C LYS A 104 4.70 -52.92 14.92
N SER A 105 4.58 -52.99 13.60
CA SER A 105 3.39 -52.51 12.90
C SER A 105 2.15 -53.19 13.51
N PRO A 106 1.11 -52.43 13.92
CA PRO A 106 -0.17 -53.05 14.24
C PRO A 106 -0.77 -53.50 12.90
N GLN A 107 -0.53 -54.75 12.52
CA GLN A 107 -1.43 -55.42 11.59
C GLN A 107 -2.78 -55.46 12.28
N VAL A 108 -3.70 -54.60 11.82
CA VAL A 108 -5.12 -54.75 12.09
C VAL A 108 -5.56 -56.00 11.33
N GLU A 109 -5.36 -57.17 11.96
CA GLU A 109 -6.04 -58.40 11.60
C GLU A 109 -7.54 -58.12 11.70
N TYR A 110 -8.20 -58.10 10.54
CA TYR A 110 -9.65 -58.08 10.46
C TYR A 110 -10.17 -59.40 11.05
N LEU A 111 -10.51 -59.37 12.35
CA LEU A 111 -11.34 -60.40 12.95
C LEU A 111 -12.69 -60.36 12.24
N LYS A 112 -12.96 -61.37 11.40
CA LYS A 112 -14.27 -61.64 10.81
C LYS A 112 -15.32 -61.62 11.92
N GLN A 113 -16.18 -60.60 11.92
CA GLN A 113 -17.41 -60.62 12.70
C GLN A 113 -18.36 -61.64 12.09
N ASN A 114 -18.68 -62.68 12.85
CA ASN A 114 -19.91 -63.45 12.69
C ASN A 114 -21.13 -62.53 12.92
N PRO A 115 -22.28 -62.80 12.30
CA PRO A 115 -23.44 -61.91 12.38
C PRO A 115 -24.07 -61.92 13.79
N PRO A 116 -24.58 -60.78 14.27
CA PRO A 116 -25.22 -60.71 15.57
C PRO A 116 -26.62 -61.34 15.50
N MET A 117 -26.89 -62.28 16.41
CA MET A 117 -28.25 -62.66 16.76
C MET A 117 -28.97 -61.45 17.37
N SER A 118 -30.21 -61.27 16.93
CA SER A 118 -31.19 -60.32 17.44
C SER A 118 -31.39 -60.48 18.95
N ILE A 119 -31.13 -59.42 19.70
CA ILE A 119 -31.63 -59.28 21.07
C ILE A 119 -32.81 -58.32 20.98
N ASP A 120 -34.00 -58.89 21.08
CA ASP A 120 -35.24 -58.17 21.32
C ASP A 120 -35.17 -57.49 22.69
N THR A 121 -35.29 -56.17 22.68
CA THR A 121 -35.66 -55.39 23.86
C THR A 121 -37.17 -55.34 23.96
N SER A 122 -37.74 -55.99 24.96
CA SER A 122 -39.06 -55.63 25.51
C SER A 122 -39.07 -55.69 27.04
N SER A 123 -39.39 -54.52 27.60
CA SER A 123 -40.08 -54.27 28.87
C SER A 123 -39.43 -54.67 30.22
N PRO A 124 -39.22 -53.71 31.14
CA PRO A 124 -39.03 -54.00 32.55
C PRO A 124 -40.40 -54.29 33.20
N HIS A 125 -40.63 -55.53 33.62
CA HIS A 125 -41.72 -55.87 34.53
C HIS A 125 -41.14 -56.04 35.94
N ASP A 126 -41.44 -55.09 36.82
CA ASP A 126 -41.49 -55.32 38.26
C ASP A 126 -42.59 -56.36 38.55
N CYS A 127 -42.20 -57.56 38.97
CA CYS A 127 -43.09 -58.53 39.61
C CYS A 127 -42.35 -59.13 40.81
N THR A 128 -42.59 -58.54 41.98
CA THR A 128 -42.31 -59.13 43.28
C THR A 128 -43.34 -60.25 43.51
N GLU A 129 -43.05 -61.47 43.06
CA GLU A 129 -43.80 -62.65 43.51
C GLU A 129 -43.29 -63.09 44.88
N GLN A 130 -43.95 -62.61 45.93
CA GLN A 130 -44.02 -63.36 47.19
C GLN A 130 -44.97 -64.53 46.99
N GLN A 131 -44.44 -65.73 46.77
CA GLN A 131 -45.20 -66.96 46.94
C GLN A 131 -45.50 -67.15 48.43
N GLU A 132 -46.74 -66.85 48.85
CA GLU A 132 -47.27 -67.33 50.11
C GLU A 132 -47.61 -68.83 50.00
N PRO A 133 -47.25 -69.66 51.00
CA PRO A 133 -47.58 -71.08 51.00
C PRO A 133 -49.07 -71.30 51.29
N ILE A 134 -49.72 -72.11 50.47
CA ILE A 134 -51.12 -72.55 50.65
C ILE A 134 -51.18 -73.45 51.89
N CYS A 135 -51.64 -72.90 53.02
CA CYS A 135 -51.90 -73.68 54.22
C CYS A 135 -53.33 -74.25 54.18
N MET A 136 -53.49 -75.58 54.13
CA MET A 136 -54.79 -76.22 54.38
C MET A 136 -55.19 -75.99 55.84
N ASN A 137 -56.24 -75.21 56.07
CA ASN A 137 -56.73 -74.92 57.43
C ASN A 137 -57.20 -76.20 58.14
N GLU A 138 -57.00 -76.25 59.46
CA GLU A 138 -57.47 -77.31 60.38
C GLU A 138 -58.98 -77.61 60.23
N SER A 139 -59.75 -76.62 59.75
CA SER A 139 -61.15 -76.73 59.35
C SER A 139 -61.41 -77.76 58.24
N VAL A 140 -60.48 -77.92 57.29
CA VAL A 140 -60.56 -78.90 56.19
C VAL A 140 -60.36 -80.32 56.73
N ILE A 141 -59.44 -80.46 57.69
CA ILE A 141 -59.13 -81.74 58.35
C ILE A 141 -60.33 -82.22 59.18
N MET A 142 -60.98 -81.31 59.93
CA MET A 142 -62.21 -81.62 60.66
C MET A 142 -63.40 -81.91 59.72
N GLY A 143 -63.52 -81.17 58.62
CA GLY A 143 -64.56 -81.37 57.60
C GLY A 143 -64.48 -82.75 56.94
N MET A 144 -63.28 -83.24 56.64
CA MET A 144 -63.09 -84.58 56.04
C MET A 144 -63.47 -85.72 57.00
N SER A 145 -63.17 -85.61 58.30
CA SER A 145 -63.63 -86.59 59.29
C SER A 145 -65.15 -86.57 59.49
N LEU A 146 -65.78 -85.39 59.42
CA LEU A 146 -67.23 -85.27 59.49
C LEU A 146 -67.90 -85.95 58.29
N LEU A 147 -67.38 -85.71 57.07
CA LEU A 147 -67.90 -86.32 55.84
C LEU A 147 -67.80 -87.85 55.88
N GLN A 148 -66.69 -88.39 56.40
CA GLN A 148 -66.51 -89.84 56.57
C GLN A 148 -67.55 -90.46 57.49
N ASN A 149 -67.88 -89.81 58.61
CA ASN A 149 -68.89 -90.30 59.55
C ASN A 149 -70.29 -90.23 58.94
N GLN A 150 -70.63 -89.12 58.29
CA GLN A 150 -71.93 -88.96 57.62
C GLN A 150 -72.14 -89.99 56.49
N LEU A 151 -71.08 -90.33 55.74
CA LEU A 151 -71.14 -91.34 54.70
C LEU A 151 -71.41 -92.74 55.27
N ARG A 152 -70.79 -93.07 56.41
CA ARG A 152 -71.02 -94.34 57.11
C ARG A 152 -72.45 -94.44 57.62
N ASP A 153 -72.93 -93.40 58.30
CA ASP A 153 -74.29 -93.33 58.83
C ASP A 153 -75.34 -93.48 57.71
N LEU A 154 -75.09 -92.88 56.53
CA LEU A 154 -75.96 -93.01 55.37
C LEU A 154 -76.01 -94.44 54.83
N CYS A 155 -74.86 -95.11 54.70
CA CYS A 155 -74.79 -96.51 54.29
C CYS A 155 -75.52 -97.42 55.26
N ASP A 156 -75.28 -97.26 56.57
CA ASP A 156 -75.93 -98.04 57.62
C ASP A 156 -77.45 -97.85 57.60
N HIS A 157 -77.92 -96.61 57.48
CA HIS A 157 -79.35 -96.32 57.39
C HIS A 157 -80.00 -96.92 56.14
N SER A 158 -79.31 -96.90 54.99
CA SER A 158 -79.80 -97.51 53.76
C SER A 158 -79.96 -99.02 53.89
N GLN A 159 -79.00 -99.68 54.55
CA GLN A 159 -79.04 -101.12 54.80
C GLN A 159 -80.18 -101.49 55.76
N GLU A 160 -80.40 -100.72 56.81
CA GLU A 160 -81.50 -100.95 57.76
C GLU A 160 -82.88 -100.83 57.10
N ILE A 161 -83.05 -99.90 56.15
CA ILE A 161 -84.31 -99.73 55.41
C ILE A 161 -84.55 -100.94 54.50
N CYS A 162 -83.53 -101.33 53.72
CA CYS A 162 -83.61 -102.49 52.84
C CYS A 162 -83.85 -103.80 53.62
N GLN A 163 -83.19 -103.98 54.76
CA GLN A 163 -83.39 -105.13 55.64
C GLN A 163 -84.82 -105.18 56.18
N ARG A 164 -85.34 -104.04 56.68
CA ARG A 164 -86.73 -103.97 57.15
C ARG A 164 -87.75 -104.27 56.06
N ALA A 165 -87.51 -103.86 54.82
CA ALA A 165 -88.38 -104.18 53.70
C ALA A 165 -88.35 -105.68 53.38
N LEU A 166 -87.16 -106.28 53.38
CA LEU A 166 -86.95 -107.71 53.15
C LEU A 166 -87.57 -108.56 54.26
N ASP A 167 -87.44 -108.16 55.53
CA ASP A 167 -88.02 -108.87 56.67
C ASP A 167 -89.55 -108.88 56.60
N LYS A 168 -90.16 -107.75 56.19
CA LYS A 168 -91.61 -107.66 55.95
C LYS A 168 -92.04 -108.56 54.78
N SER A 169 -91.29 -108.56 53.69
CA SER A 169 -91.55 -109.43 52.52
C SER A 169 -91.43 -110.91 52.89
N SER A 170 -90.41 -111.27 53.67
CA SER A 170 -90.18 -112.64 54.17
C SER A 170 -91.26 -113.08 55.15
N SER A 171 -91.72 -112.17 56.02
CA SER A 171 -92.86 -112.41 56.91
C SER A 171 -94.15 -112.61 56.12
N PHE A 172 -94.36 -111.88 55.04
CA PHE A 172 -95.50 -112.05 54.15
C PHE A 172 -95.45 -113.39 53.39
N ALA A 173 -94.27 -113.77 52.88
CA ALA A 173 -94.05 -115.07 52.25
C ALA A 173 -94.34 -116.23 53.22
N SER A 174 -93.90 -116.08 54.48
CA SER A 174 -94.13 -117.06 55.55
C SER A 174 -95.61 -117.14 55.93
N LEU A 175 -96.31 -116.01 55.96
CA LEU A 175 -97.75 -115.96 56.17
C LEU A 175 -98.49 -116.70 55.06
N ILE A 176 -98.19 -116.42 53.79
CA ILE A 176 -98.78 -117.14 52.65
C ILE A 176 -98.49 -118.64 52.75
N LYS A 177 -97.28 -119.04 53.18
CA LYS A 177 -96.92 -120.46 53.41
C LYS A 177 -97.81 -121.11 54.43
N PHE A 178 -97.99 -120.43 55.56
CA PHE A 178 -98.83 -120.89 56.65
C PHE A 178 -100.28 -121.07 56.18
N TRP A 179 -100.84 -120.07 55.46
CA TRP A 179 -102.17 -120.17 54.87
C TRP A 179 -102.29 -121.36 53.91
N LEU A 180 -101.33 -121.57 53.01
CA LEU A 180 -101.35 -122.71 52.09
C LEU A 180 -101.27 -124.06 52.81
N THR A 181 -100.45 -124.16 53.87
CA THR A 181 -100.27 -125.40 54.65
C THR A 181 -101.49 -125.70 55.54
N GLU A 182 -102.14 -124.66 56.07
CA GLU A 182 -103.35 -124.80 56.89
C GLU A 182 -104.56 -125.15 56.02
N SER A 183 -104.69 -124.52 54.85
CA SER A 183 -105.73 -124.86 53.86
C SER A 183 -105.55 -126.28 53.30
N SER A 184 -104.31 -126.74 53.07
CA SER A 184 -104.08 -128.14 52.64
C SER A 184 -104.43 -129.15 53.73
N ARG A 185 -104.25 -128.82 55.03
CA ARG A 185 -104.66 -129.67 56.16
C ARG A 185 -106.19 -129.72 56.34
N GLN A 186 -106.90 -128.63 56.04
CA GLN A 186 -108.37 -128.59 56.12
C GLN A 186 -109.06 -129.40 55.01
N ASP A 187 -108.45 -129.52 53.83
CA ASP A 187 -108.97 -130.33 52.72
C ASP A 187 -108.96 -131.85 53.02
N GLU A 188 -108.07 -132.35 53.90
CA GLU A 188 -108.05 -133.77 54.32
C GLU A 188 -109.21 -134.16 55.26
N MET A 189 -109.89 -133.19 55.88
CA MET A 189 -110.98 -133.42 56.85
C MET A 189 -112.40 -133.19 56.31
N GLY A 190 -112.57 -133.20 54.98
CA GLY A 190 -113.87 -133.43 54.36
C GLY A 190 -114.84 -132.25 54.45
N ASN A 191 -114.38 -131.03 54.20
CA ASN A 191 -115.25 -129.89 53.92
C ASN A 191 -114.64 -129.03 52.82
N VAL A 192 -115.13 -129.18 51.58
CA VAL A 192 -114.64 -128.37 50.45
C VAL A 192 -115.80 -127.68 49.75
N LEU A 193 -115.86 -126.36 49.92
CA LEU A 193 -116.37 -125.44 48.92
C LEU A 193 -115.17 -124.66 48.36
N ILE A 194 -115.01 -124.73 47.04
CA ILE A 194 -114.12 -123.99 46.12
C ILE A 194 -112.83 -124.75 45.69
N PRO A 195 -112.70 -125.11 44.40
CA PRO A 195 -111.44 -125.59 43.84
C PRO A 195 -110.53 -124.40 43.51
N VAL A 196 -109.54 -124.11 44.35
CA VAL A 196 -108.37 -123.30 43.99
C VAL A 196 -107.25 -124.25 43.55
N ASN A 197 -106.58 -123.95 42.43
CA ASN A 197 -105.51 -124.79 41.90
C ASN A 197 -104.23 -124.60 42.73
N TYR A 198 -104.15 -125.29 43.87
CA TYR A 198 -103.09 -125.13 44.89
C TYR A 198 -101.68 -125.30 44.33
N SER A 199 -101.50 -126.15 43.31
CA SER A 199 -100.21 -126.40 42.66
C SER A 199 -99.61 -125.15 41.98
N GLU A 200 -100.45 -124.28 41.38
CA GLU A 200 -99.99 -123.04 40.75
C GLU A 200 -99.64 -121.96 41.79
N VAL A 201 -100.35 -121.94 42.92
CA VAL A 201 -100.08 -120.98 44.00
C VAL A 201 -98.82 -121.37 44.77
N GLU A 202 -98.60 -122.66 45.00
CA GLU A 202 -97.42 -123.18 45.68
C GLU A 202 -96.14 -122.98 44.85
N THR A 203 -96.20 -123.16 43.53
CA THR A 203 -95.08 -122.83 42.62
C THR A 203 -94.78 -121.33 42.59
N ARG A 204 -95.81 -120.47 42.51
CA ARG A 204 -95.61 -119.00 42.61
C ARG A 204 -95.04 -118.58 43.96
N GLN A 205 -95.41 -119.26 45.03
CA GLN A 205 -94.88 -118.99 46.36
C GLN A 205 -93.42 -119.45 46.50
N ALA A 206 -93.07 -120.62 45.97
CA ALA A 206 -91.69 -121.10 45.93
C ALA A 206 -90.79 -120.14 45.16
N ASN A 207 -91.25 -119.64 44.01
CA ASN A 207 -90.56 -118.60 43.25
C ASN A 207 -90.43 -117.31 44.07
N PHE A 208 -91.48 -116.85 44.74
CA PHE A 208 -91.41 -115.64 45.59
C PHE A 208 -90.46 -115.79 46.79
N MET A 209 -90.35 -116.99 47.39
CA MET A 209 -89.35 -117.25 48.42
C MET A 209 -87.93 -117.26 47.84
N GLN A 210 -87.74 -117.86 46.67
CA GLN A 210 -86.46 -117.85 45.97
C GLN A 210 -86.04 -116.42 45.61
N ASP A 211 -86.95 -115.60 45.10
CA ASP A 211 -86.71 -114.18 44.82
C ASP A 211 -86.34 -113.41 46.09
N ASN A 212 -86.96 -113.71 47.24
CA ASN A 212 -86.57 -113.10 48.52
C ASN A 212 -85.18 -113.54 49.00
N GLU A 213 -84.77 -114.79 48.77
CA GLU A 213 -83.40 -115.24 49.04
C GLU A 213 -82.39 -114.56 48.10
N GLU A 214 -82.76 -114.37 46.83
CA GLU A 214 -81.93 -113.65 45.85
C GLU A 214 -81.79 -112.17 46.23
N ILE A 215 -82.86 -111.50 46.62
CA ILE A 215 -82.80 -110.11 47.11
C ILE A 215 -81.99 -110.02 48.41
N ARG A 216 -82.06 -111.03 49.28
CA ARG A 216 -81.25 -111.08 50.51
C ARG A 216 -79.75 -111.18 50.19
N THR A 217 -79.38 -112.06 49.28
CA THR A 217 -77.99 -112.21 48.84
C THR A 217 -77.48 -110.94 48.15
N GLN A 218 -78.28 -110.30 47.29
CA GLN A 218 -77.94 -109.00 46.70
C GLN A 218 -77.79 -107.88 47.74
N LEU A 219 -78.59 -107.89 48.81
CA LEU A 219 -78.47 -106.92 49.90
C LEU A 219 -77.19 -107.15 50.72
N ASP A 220 -76.81 -108.40 50.97
CA ASP A 220 -75.56 -108.72 51.65
C ASP A 220 -74.34 -108.36 50.79
N ASP A 221 -74.38 -108.61 49.48
CA ASP A 221 -73.35 -108.15 48.54
C ASP A 221 -73.24 -106.62 48.54
N LEU A 222 -74.38 -105.91 48.47
CA LEU A 222 -74.39 -104.45 48.54
C LEU A 222 -73.83 -103.93 49.87
N ARG A 223 -74.12 -104.60 51.00
CA ARG A 223 -73.54 -104.28 52.31
C ARG A 223 -72.02 -104.42 52.30
N THR A 224 -71.48 -105.46 51.66
CA THR A 224 -70.01 -105.62 51.54
C THR A 224 -69.39 -104.51 50.70
N ILE A 225 -69.97 -104.18 49.54
CA ILE A 225 -69.48 -103.12 48.64
C ILE A 225 -69.50 -101.75 49.33
N GLN A 226 -70.60 -101.40 50.02
CA GLN A 226 -70.70 -100.15 50.76
C GLN A 226 -69.67 -100.06 51.88
N LYS A 227 -69.46 -101.16 52.62
CA LYS A 227 -68.44 -101.22 53.69
C LYS A 227 -67.04 -101.03 53.13
N ASP A 228 -66.71 -101.70 52.03
CA ASP A 228 -65.41 -101.59 51.38
C ASP A 228 -65.16 -100.15 50.90
N PHE A 229 -66.15 -99.51 50.26
CA PHE A 229 -66.08 -98.11 49.84
C PHE A 229 -65.81 -97.14 51.01
N VAL A 230 -66.54 -97.30 52.13
CA VAL A 230 -66.35 -96.48 53.33
C VAL A 230 -64.95 -96.68 53.93
N THR A 231 -64.41 -97.91 53.92
CA THR A 231 -63.05 -98.19 54.40
C THR A 231 -61.98 -97.62 53.48
N GLU A 232 -62.15 -97.71 52.16
CA GLU A 232 -61.21 -97.14 51.20
C GLU A 232 -61.18 -95.61 51.28
N PHE A 233 -62.35 -94.97 51.41
CA PHE A 233 -62.45 -93.53 51.62
C PHE A 233 -61.71 -93.09 52.90
N ALA A 234 -61.86 -93.85 53.99
CA ALA A 234 -61.15 -93.60 55.25
C ALA A 234 -59.62 -93.76 55.13
N MET A 235 -59.15 -94.74 54.37
CA MET A 235 -57.71 -94.93 54.13
C MET A 235 -57.13 -93.81 53.27
N ARG A 236 -57.83 -93.38 52.21
CA ARG A 236 -57.39 -92.26 51.37
C ARG A 236 -57.36 -90.95 52.14
N SER A 237 -58.38 -90.68 52.96
CA SER A 237 -58.43 -89.44 53.77
C SER A 237 -57.35 -89.40 54.86
N SER A 238 -57.05 -90.53 55.50
CA SER A 238 -55.96 -90.63 56.49
C SER A 238 -54.58 -90.57 55.86
N SER A 239 -54.37 -91.16 54.68
CA SER A 239 -53.11 -91.02 53.91
C SER A 239 -52.86 -89.56 53.56
N LEU A 240 -53.87 -88.85 53.07
CA LEU A 240 -53.76 -87.42 52.75
C LEU A 240 -53.45 -86.57 54.00
N ARG A 241 -54.05 -86.91 55.15
CA ARG A 241 -53.73 -86.28 56.44
C ARG A 241 -52.26 -86.51 56.84
N SER A 242 -51.78 -87.75 56.73
CA SER A 242 -50.39 -88.10 57.03
C SER A 242 -49.39 -87.39 56.10
N GLU A 243 -49.68 -87.28 54.81
CA GLU A 243 -48.83 -86.53 53.87
C GLU A 243 -48.78 -85.03 54.20
N TYR A 244 -49.91 -84.47 54.63
CA TYR A 244 -49.98 -83.08 55.08
C TYR A 244 -49.18 -82.86 56.38
N ASP A 245 -49.33 -83.74 57.37
CA ASP A 245 -48.58 -83.64 58.63
C ASP A 245 -47.06 -83.74 58.39
N ASN A 246 -46.62 -84.67 57.51
CA ASN A 246 -45.22 -84.77 57.08
C ASN A 246 -44.73 -83.54 56.31
N TYR A 247 -45.59 -82.90 55.51
CA TYR A 247 -45.25 -81.63 54.86
C TYR A 247 -45.08 -80.50 55.90
N CYS A 248 -45.97 -80.41 56.88
CA CYS A 248 -45.87 -79.43 57.95
C CYS A 248 -44.64 -79.66 58.85
N GLU A 249 -44.25 -80.90 59.13
CA GLU A 249 -43.00 -81.20 59.84
C GLU A 249 -41.77 -80.78 59.03
N ARG A 250 -41.71 -81.07 57.73
CA ARG A 250 -40.60 -80.61 56.88
C ARG A 250 -40.50 -79.08 56.81
N VAL A 251 -41.62 -78.38 56.75
CA VAL A 251 -41.64 -76.90 56.77
C VAL A 251 -41.21 -76.34 58.14
N LYS A 252 -41.46 -77.06 59.24
CA LYS A 252 -40.98 -76.71 60.58
C LYS A 252 -39.49 -77.05 60.78
N GLU A 253 -38.98 -78.10 60.15
CA GLU A 253 -37.54 -78.43 60.13
C GLU A 253 -36.73 -77.51 59.20
N GLU A 254 -37.34 -76.98 58.15
CA GLU A 254 -36.74 -75.98 57.23
C GLU A 254 -36.84 -74.53 57.74
N GLN A 255 -37.45 -74.29 58.91
CA GLN A 255 -37.41 -72.98 59.56
C GLN A 255 -35.97 -72.63 59.99
N PRO A 256 -35.43 -71.47 59.60
CA PRO A 256 -34.00 -71.23 59.68
C PRO A 256 -33.60 -70.98 61.13
N ASN A 257 -32.53 -71.64 61.55
CA ASN A 257 -31.70 -71.26 62.69
C ASN A 257 -31.48 -69.73 62.64
N VAL A 258 -32.04 -68.98 63.60
CA VAL A 258 -32.19 -67.51 63.53
C VAL A 258 -30.85 -66.82 63.28
N ASP A 259 -29.77 -67.33 63.87
CA ASP A 259 -28.39 -66.86 63.70
C ASP A 259 -27.91 -66.93 62.24
N ARG A 260 -28.32 -67.95 61.47
CA ARG A 260 -27.94 -68.09 60.04
C ARG A 260 -28.69 -67.11 59.16
N ARG A 261 -29.95 -66.79 59.50
CA ARG A 261 -30.76 -65.80 58.78
C ARG A 261 -30.25 -64.39 59.02
N GLU A 262 -29.93 -64.05 60.26
CA GLU A 262 -29.33 -62.74 60.60
C GLU A 262 -27.94 -62.57 59.97
N LEU A 263 -27.10 -63.61 59.98
CA LEU A 263 -25.80 -63.57 59.31
C LEU A 263 -25.93 -63.37 57.79
N LEU A 264 -26.87 -64.06 57.13
CA LEU A 264 -27.14 -63.89 55.70
C LEU A 264 -27.74 -62.51 55.39
N GLN A 265 -28.57 -61.97 56.27
CA GLN A 265 -29.13 -60.63 56.15
C GLN A 265 -28.04 -59.55 56.30
N GLU A 266 -27.13 -59.71 57.26
CA GLU A 266 -25.97 -58.84 57.45
C GLU A 266 -25.04 -58.90 56.23
N GLN A 267 -24.74 -60.10 55.72
CA GLN A 267 -23.94 -60.28 54.50
C GLN A 267 -24.60 -59.66 53.27
N LEU A 268 -25.93 -59.77 53.14
CA LEU A 268 -26.68 -59.12 52.06
C LEU A 268 -26.62 -57.60 52.18
N ASN A 269 -26.76 -57.05 53.38
CA ASN A 269 -26.66 -55.61 53.63
C ASN A 269 -25.24 -55.09 53.31
N VAL A 270 -24.19 -55.81 53.72
CA VAL A 270 -22.80 -55.49 53.38
C VAL A 270 -22.60 -55.52 51.86
N ALA A 271 -23.05 -56.57 51.18
CA ALA A 271 -22.95 -56.68 49.72
C ALA A 271 -23.71 -55.54 49.00
N LEU A 272 -24.88 -55.13 49.51
CA LEU A 272 -25.64 -54.01 48.96
C LEU A 272 -24.94 -52.67 49.16
N GLU A 273 -24.36 -52.42 50.34
CA GLU A 273 -23.58 -51.21 50.61
C GLU A 273 -22.26 -51.20 49.80
N GLU A 274 -21.62 -52.34 49.59
CA GLU A 274 -20.46 -52.47 48.69
C GLU A 274 -20.85 -52.16 47.23
N LEU A 275 -21.95 -52.72 46.73
CA LEU A 275 -22.47 -52.44 45.38
C LEU A 275 -22.83 -50.96 45.21
N LYS A 276 -23.40 -50.34 46.25
CA LYS A 276 -23.73 -48.91 46.26
C LYS A 276 -22.46 -48.06 46.27
N ALA A 277 -21.48 -48.40 47.10
CA ALA A 277 -20.18 -47.72 47.13
C ALA A 277 -19.43 -47.88 45.79
N GLU A 278 -19.54 -49.03 45.14
CA GLU A 278 -18.97 -49.28 43.81
C GLU A 278 -19.70 -48.50 42.72
N ARG A 279 -21.04 -48.43 42.77
CA ARG A 279 -21.85 -47.59 41.89
C ARG A 279 -21.50 -46.11 42.04
N ASP A 280 -21.33 -45.64 43.27
CA ASP A 280 -20.95 -44.25 43.57
C ASP A 280 -19.53 -43.94 43.10
N LYS A 281 -18.58 -44.86 43.30
CA LYS A 281 -17.22 -44.76 42.73
C LYS A 281 -17.25 -44.74 41.20
N ALA A 282 -18.05 -45.60 40.57
CA ALA A 282 -18.22 -45.63 39.11
C ALA A 282 -18.83 -44.33 38.58
N ASN A 283 -19.81 -43.75 39.28
CA ASN A 283 -20.41 -42.47 38.94
C ASN A 283 -19.41 -41.32 39.08
N GLN A 284 -18.65 -41.26 40.18
CA GLN A 284 -17.55 -40.29 40.31
C GLN A 284 -16.49 -40.46 39.20
N GLY A 285 -16.17 -41.70 38.82
CA GLY A 285 -15.27 -42.01 37.70
C GLY A 285 -15.80 -41.49 36.36
N LYS A 286 -17.10 -41.68 36.08
CA LYS A 286 -17.77 -41.13 34.88
C LYS A 286 -17.70 -39.61 34.86
N ASP A 287 -17.96 -38.93 35.97
CA ASP A 287 -17.94 -37.46 36.02
C ASP A 287 -16.52 -36.89 35.88
N LYS A 288 -15.52 -37.52 36.50
CA LYS A 288 -14.09 -37.19 36.26
C LYS A 288 -13.73 -37.37 34.78
N THR A 289 -14.21 -38.43 34.15
CA THR A 289 -13.97 -38.69 32.72
C THR A 289 -14.62 -37.62 31.84
N LYS A 290 -15.88 -37.25 32.09
CA LYS A 290 -16.56 -36.15 31.38
C LYS A 290 -15.84 -34.82 31.54
N MET A 291 -15.36 -34.50 32.75
CA MET A 291 -14.61 -33.28 33.03
C MET A 291 -13.28 -33.25 32.24
N MET A 292 -12.55 -34.36 32.21
CA MET A 292 -11.31 -34.49 31.45
C MET A 292 -11.58 -34.41 29.94
N GLU A 293 -12.67 -35.00 29.45
CA GLU A 293 -13.07 -34.93 28.05
C GLU A 293 -13.44 -33.50 27.63
N LEU A 294 -14.14 -32.75 28.48
CA LEU A 294 -14.43 -31.33 28.26
C LEU A 294 -13.14 -30.49 28.22
N GLN A 295 -12.20 -30.74 29.13
CA GLN A 295 -10.89 -30.08 29.11
C GLN A 295 -10.09 -30.41 27.85
N MET A 296 -10.09 -31.68 27.42
CA MET A 296 -9.43 -32.11 26.19
C MET A 296 -10.07 -31.46 24.96
N GLN A 297 -11.41 -31.32 24.93
CA GLN A 297 -12.10 -30.63 23.85
C GLN A 297 -11.73 -29.14 23.81
N LYS A 298 -11.66 -28.47 24.97
CA LYS A 298 -11.20 -27.08 25.08
C LYS A 298 -9.73 -26.90 24.67
N ALA A 299 -8.87 -27.87 24.99
CA ALA A 299 -7.48 -27.87 24.52
C ALA A 299 -7.41 -28.04 23.00
N ARG A 300 -8.21 -28.94 22.42
CA ARG A 300 -8.28 -29.14 20.96
C ARG A 300 -8.79 -27.91 20.22
N THR A 301 -9.78 -27.19 20.75
CA THR A 301 -10.24 -25.93 20.13
C THR A 301 -9.15 -24.86 20.19
N LYS A 302 -8.48 -24.71 21.34
CA LYS A 302 -7.36 -23.77 21.49
C LYS A 302 -6.18 -24.09 20.56
N ILE A 303 -5.85 -25.38 20.37
CA ILE A 303 -4.82 -25.81 19.41
C ILE A 303 -5.21 -25.37 18.00
N ARG A 304 -6.46 -25.60 17.59
CA ARG A 304 -6.93 -25.19 16.24
C ARG A 304 -6.89 -23.67 16.04
N GLU A 305 -7.22 -22.89 17.07
CA GLU A 305 -7.11 -21.43 17.03
C GLU A 305 -5.65 -20.98 16.87
N LEU A 306 -4.72 -21.60 17.61
CA LEU A 306 -3.29 -21.31 17.50
C LEU A 306 -2.72 -21.73 16.14
N GLU A 307 -3.12 -22.88 15.60
CA GLU A 307 -2.76 -23.31 14.24
C GLU A 307 -3.23 -22.30 13.19
N GLY A 308 -4.46 -21.77 13.35
CA GLY A 308 -4.97 -20.70 12.48
C GLY A 308 -4.16 -19.40 12.60
N HIS A 309 -3.72 -19.04 13.81
CA HIS A 309 -2.81 -17.91 14.01
C HIS A 309 -1.45 -18.13 13.35
N VAL A 310 -0.86 -19.33 13.49
CA VAL A 310 0.42 -19.66 12.87
C VAL A 310 0.31 -19.56 11.34
N ALA A 311 -0.73 -20.14 10.73
CA ALA A 311 -0.93 -20.05 9.28
C ALA A 311 -1.10 -18.60 8.80
N ASN A 312 -1.80 -17.75 9.56
CA ASN A 312 -1.93 -16.33 9.23
C ASN A 312 -0.60 -15.58 9.35
N GLU A 313 0.20 -15.85 10.37
CA GLU A 313 1.53 -15.22 10.54
C GLU A 313 2.53 -15.72 9.49
N GLU A 314 2.45 -16.98 9.03
CA GLU A 314 3.22 -17.49 7.89
C GLU A 314 2.89 -16.73 6.60
N VAL A 315 1.61 -16.48 6.32
CA VAL A 315 1.19 -15.68 5.16
C VAL A 315 1.72 -14.24 5.26
N LYS A 316 1.62 -13.61 6.44
CA LYS A 316 2.18 -12.26 6.65
C LYS A 316 3.70 -12.25 6.49
N THR A 317 4.38 -13.27 7.00
CA THR A 317 5.84 -13.41 6.86
C THR A 317 6.23 -13.54 5.38
N GLN A 318 5.49 -14.35 4.61
CA GLN A 318 5.73 -14.50 3.18
C GLN A 318 5.48 -13.18 2.42
N GLN A 319 4.44 -12.44 2.79
CA GLN A 319 4.15 -11.11 2.22
C GLN A 319 5.26 -10.10 2.53
N LEU A 320 5.73 -10.04 3.78
CA LEU A 320 6.84 -9.18 4.17
C LEU A 320 8.14 -9.56 3.46
N GLN A 321 8.40 -10.86 3.29
CA GLN A 321 9.56 -11.34 2.55
C GLN A 321 9.51 -10.93 1.06
N ASN A 322 8.33 -10.98 0.44
CA ASN A 322 8.14 -10.53 -0.94
C ASN A 322 8.32 -9.01 -1.06
N ASN A 323 7.80 -8.23 -0.10
CA ASN A 323 7.99 -6.79 -0.05
C ASN A 323 9.46 -6.42 0.14
N LEU A 324 10.19 -7.14 1.01
CA LEU A 324 11.64 -6.95 1.19
C LEU A 324 12.42 -7.24 -0.10
N LYS A 325 12.10 -8.32 -0.81
CA LYS A 325 12.72 -8.63 -2.12
C LYS A 325 12.46 -7.53 -3.15
N SER A 326 11.23 -7.01 -3.21
CA SER A 326 10.88 -5.89 -4.11
C SER A 326 11.67 -4.62 -3.77
N LEU A 327 11.74 -4.26 -2.48
CA LEU A 327 12.53 -3.12 -2.01
C LEU A 327 14.02 -3.30 -2.28
N GLU A 328 14.56 -4.50 -2.11
CA GLU A 328 15.97 -4.80 -2.42
C GLU A 328 16.27 -4.62 -3.91
N VAL A 329 15.36 -5.05 -4.80
CA VAL A 329 15.49 -4.81 -6.25
C VAL A 329 15.43 -3.32 -6.58
N GLN A 330 14.50 -2.56 -5.99
CA GLN A 330 14.42 -1.11 -6.18
C GLN A 330 15.68 -0.39 -5.70
N LEU A 331 16.25 -0.83 -4.57
CA LEU A 331 17.48 -0.26 -4.03
C LEU A 331 18.65 -0.51 -4.98
N LYS A 332 18.82 -1.75 -5.47
CA LYS A 332 19.84 -2.08 -6.48
C LYS A 332 19.68 -1.28 -7.77
N GLN A 333 18.45 -1.07 -8.24
CA GLN A 333 18.18 -0.23 -9.42
C GLN A 333 18.54 1.23 -9.17
N LYS A 334 18.21 1.78 -8.00
CA LYS A 334 18.62 3.15 -7.63
C LYS A 334 20.12 3.30 -7.51
N ASP A 335 20.81 2.33 -6.92
CA ASP A 335 22.28 2.34 -6.82
C ASP A 335 22.93 2.35 -8.20
N GLN A 336 22.46 1.50 -9.12
CA GLN A 336 22.93 1.49 -10.51
C GLN A 336 22.66 2.83 -11.23
N ALA A 337 21.48 3.41 -11.04
CA ALA A 337 21.13 4.71 -11.62
C ALA A 337 21.99 5.86 -11.05
N MET A 338 22.27 5.83 -9.74
CA MET A 338 23.18 6.79 -9.12
C MET A 338 24.62 6.61 -9.62
N GLU A 339 25.10 5.38 -9.76
CA GLU A 339 26.43 5.10 -10.29
C GLU A 339 26.59 5.61 -11.74
N LEU A 340 25.57 5.40 -12.58
CA LEU A 340 25.55 5.93 -13.95
C LEU A 340 25.56 7.47 -13.95
N ARG A 341 24.73 8.10 -13.11
CA ARG A 341 24.69 9.56 -12.96
C ARG A 341 26.04 10.13 -12.51
N VAL A 342 26.72 9.47 -11.57
CA VAL A 342 28.06 9.88 -11.12
C VAL A 342 29.08 9.76 -12.26
N LYS A 343 29.03 8.69 -13.05
CA LYS A 343 29.90 8.54 -14.24
C LYS A 343 29.67 9.64 -15.27
N ASP A 344 28.42 10.00 -15.55
CA ASP A 344 28.10 11.06 -16.52
C ASP A 344 28.45 12.45 -15.99
N MET A 345 28.21 12.72 -14.71
CA MET A 345 28.68 13.94 -14.03
C MET A 345 30.21 14.06 -14.11
N HIS A 346 30.94 12.96 -13.90
CA HIS A 346 32.40 12.95 -14.00
C HIS A 346 32.90 13.21 -15.43
N LYS A 347 32.22 12.67 -16.46
CA LYS A 347 32.52 13.00 -17.87
C LYS A 347 32.26 14.48 -18.17
N ALA A 348 31.15 15.03 -17.70
CA ALA A 348 30.81 16.45 -17.87
C ALA A 348 31.78 17.37 -17.13
N MET A 349 32.23 16.98 -15.93
CA MET A 349 33.29 17.69 -15.22
C MET A 349 34.59 17.71 -16.01
N LYS A 350 35.04 16.57 -16.54
CA LYS A 350 36.26 16.50 -17.37
C LYS A 350 36.17 17.35 -18.63
N SER A 351 35.02 17.35 -19.31
CA SER A 351 34.84 18.20 -20.50
C SER A 351 34.84 19.69 -20.13
N SER A 352 34.17 20.07 -19.03
CA SER A 352 34.19 21.43 -18.48
C SER A 352 35.61 21.86 -18.08
N GLU A 353 36.35 21.02 -17.36
CA GLU A 353 37.74 21.26 -16.98
C GLU A 353 38.63 21.50 -18.21
N SER A 354 38.45 20.70 -19.27
CA SER A 354 39.17 20.91 -20.53
C SER A 354 38.82 22.23 -21.22
N LEU A 355 37.58 22.70 -21.07
CA LEU A 355 37.14 23.99 -21.61
C LEU A 355 37.71 25.15 -20.78
N VAL A 356 37.68 25.04 -19.45
CA VAL A 356 38.29 26.00 -18.53
C VAL A 356 39.79 26.15 -18.83
N ALA A 357 40.52 25.04 -18.97
CA ALA A 357 41.95 25.08 -19.33
C ALA A 357 42.22 25.77 -20.68
N LYS A 358 41.31 25.65 -21.67
CA LYS A 358 41.40 26.39 -22.94
C LYS A 358 41.13 27.88 -22.74
N MET A 359 40.12 28.24 -21.95
CA MET A 359 39.78 29.62 -21.63
C MET A 359 40.89 30.31 -20.83
N GLU A 360 41.53 29.62 -19.89
CA GLU A 360 42.69 30.11 -19.14
C GLU A 360 43.87 30.39 -20.07
N LYS A 361 44.21 29.45 -20.97
CA LYS A 361 45.26 29.70 -21.98
C LYS A 361 44.96 30.90 -22.88
N GLN A 362 43.70 31.09 -23.27
CA GLN A 362 43.30 32.28 -24.04
C GLN A 362 43.43 33.56 -23.23
N ARG A 363 42.97 33.56 -21.96
CA ARG A 363 43.13 34.68 -21.04
C ARG A 363 44.59 35.06 -20.90
N ASP A 364 45.46 34.09 -20.62
CA ASP A 364 46.90 34.32 -20.42
C ASP A 364 47.57 34.87 -21.69
N SER A 365 47.14 34.41 -22.88
CA SER A 365 47.58 34.93 -24.17
C SER A 365 47.13 36.39 -24.39
N TYR A 366 45.88 36.71 -24.08
CA TYR A 366 45.37 38.09 -24.18
C TYR A 366 46.02 39.02 -23.15
N GLU A 367 46.26 38.54 -21.94
CA GLU A 367 46.95 39.28 -20.90
C GLU A 367 48.40 39.60 -21.30
N SER A 368 49.12 38.62 -21.87
CA SER A 368 50.46 38.83 -22.43
C SER A 368 50.45 39.87 -23.55
N ARG A 369 49.51 39.77 -24.49
CA ARG A 369 49.38 40.76 -25.59
C ARG A 369 49.02 42.16 -25.07
N MET A 370 48.16 42.26 -24.06
CA MET A 370 47.82 43.53 -23.44
C MET A 370 49.05 44.16 -22.76
N LEU A 371 49.86 43.36 -22.06
CA LEU A 371 51.09 43.83 -21.43
C LEU A 371 52.10 44.33 -22.48
N GLU A 372 52.32 43.57 -23.55
CA GLU A 372 53.16 44.00 -24.68
C GLU A 372 52.67 45.30 -25.33
N LEU A 373 51.35 45.47 -25.50
CA LEU A 373 50.77 46.69 -26.05
C LEU A 373 50.94 47.88 -25.09
N LYS A 374 50.73 47.68 -23.79
CA LYS A 374 51.00 48.71 -22.77
C LYS A 374 52.46 49.13 -22.80
N GLU A 375 53.39 48.19 -22.91
CA GLU A 375 54.81 48.48 -23.00
C GLU A 375 55.14 49.24 -24.30
N LYS A 376 54.57 48.86 -25.44
CA LYS A 376 54.73 49.60 -26.71
C LYS A 376 54.18 51.01 -26.63
N ILE A 377 53.03 51.22 -26.00
CA ILE A 377 52.45 52.55 -25.76
C ILE A 377 53.39 53.37 -24.89
N ALA A 378 53.85 52.83 -23.76
CA ALA A 378 54.77 53.52 -22.87
C ALA A 378 56.08 53.92 -23.60
N ARG A 379 56.67 53.00 -24.38
CA ARG A 379 57.86 53.31 -25.20
C ARG A 379 57.56 54.43 -26.21
N LYS A 380 56.43 54.36 -26.94
CA LYS A 380 56.04 55.40 -27.91
C LYS A 380 55.76 56.75 -27.26
N GLU A 381 55.20 56.77 -26.05
CA GLU A 381 54.98 57.97 -25.26
C GLU A 381 56.31 58.58 -24.77
N THR A 382 57.26 57.74 -24.34
CA THR A 382 58.62 58.21 -24.02
C THR A 382 59.38 58.74 -25.25
N GLU A 383 59.25 58.08 -26.41
CA GLU A 383 59.82 58.58 -27.67
C GLU A 383 59.18 59.91 -28.08
N ALA A 384 57.85 60.01 -28.04
CA ALA A 384 57.12 61.23 -28.39
C ALA A 384 57.51 62.39 -27.46
N SER A 385 57.52 62.16 -26.14
CA SER A 385 57.95 63.19 -25.18
C SER A 385 59.40 63.62 -25.37
N ALA A 386 60.31 62.69 -25.71
CA ALA A 386 61.69 63.03 -26.07
C ALA A 386 61.76 63.91 -27.33
N THR A 387 61.03 63.57 -28.40
CA THR A 387 60.98 64.38 -29.63
C THR A 387 60.35 65.76 -29.40
N ILE A 388 59.29 65.85 -28.59
CA ILE A 388 58.68 67.13 -28.20
C ILE A 388 59.69 68.00 -27.45
N LYS A 389 60.46 67.40 -26.54
CA LYS A 389 61.49 68.12 -25.79
C LYS A 389 62.59 68.65 -26.71
N GLU A 390 63.08 67.81 -27.63
CA GLU A 390 64.09 68.21 -28.64
C GLU A 390 63.58 69.34 -29.54
N LEU A 391 62.34 69.24 -30.04
CA LEU A 391 61.73 70.30 -30.86
C LEU A 391 61.51 71.60 -30.06
N SER A 392 61.13 71.48 -28.79
CA SER A 392 60.98 72.64 -27.90
C SER A 392 62.33 73.33 -27.62
N GLU A 393 63.42 72.57 -27.49
CA GLU A 393 64.77 73.11 -27.37
C GLU A 393 65.23 73.80 -28.66
N LYS A 394 64.94 73.21 -29.83
CA LYS A 394 65.20 73.84 -31.14
C LYS A 394 64.41 75.14 -31.31
N LEU A 395 63.13 75.16 -30.95
CA LEU A 395 62.31 76.38 -30.99
C LEU A 395 62.89 77.49 -30.10
N LYS A 396 63.34 77.16 -28.88
CA LYS A 396 64.03 78.14 -28.03
C LYS A 396 65.32 78.66 -28.65
N GLN A 397 66.09 77.82 -29.35
CA GLN A 397 67.27 78.26 -30.09
C GLN A 397 66.90 79.20 -31.25
N PHE A 398 65.82 78.92 -31.97
CA PHE A 398 65.30 79.81 -33.01
C PHE A 398 64.87 81.17 -32.43
N GLU A 399 64.17 81.18 -31.29
CA GLU A 399 63.79 82.43 -30.61
C GLU A 399 65.01 83.28 -30.24
N ILE A 400 66.09 82.65 -29.74
CA ILE A 400 67.36 83.34 -29.45
C ILE A 400 67.97 83.90 -30.73
N MET A 401 68.03 83.10 -31.79
CA MET A 401 68.59 83.53 -33.08
C MET A 401 67.77 84.66 -33.73
N ASP A 402 66.45 84.66 -33.59
CA ASP A 402 65.59 85.74 -34.07
C ASP A 402 65.89 87.07 -33.35
N VAL A 403 66.15 87.03 -32.04
CA VAL A 403 66.60 88.22 -31.28
C VAL A 403 67.94 88.71 -31.81
N GLU A 404 68.92 87.82 -32.01
CA GLU A 404 70.23 88.17 -32.59
C GLU A 404 70.10 88.76 -34.00
N ILE A 405 69.20 88.23 -34.85
CA ILE A 405 68.92 88.75 -36.19
C ILE A 405 68.31 90.16 -36.11
N ILE A 406 67.40 90.41 -35.17
CA ILE A 406 66.80 91.74 -34.97
C ILE A 406 67.88 92.74 -34.55
N GLU A 407 68.71 92.39 -33.55
CA GLU A 407 69.82 93.24 -33.10
C GLU A 407 70.79 93.55 -34.24
N GLU A 408 71.12 92.56 -35.08
CA GLU A 408 72.02 92.77 -36.22
C GLU A 408 71.38 93.63 -37.32
N LYS A 409 70.07 93.50 -37.56
CA LYS A 409 69.32 94.39 -38.46
C LYS A 409 69.31 95.83 -37.95
N GLU A 410 69.12 96.04 -36.65
CA GLU A 410 69.17 97.39 -36.04
C GLU A 410 70.56 98.01 -36.18
N LYS A 411 71.63 97.25 -35.92
CA LYS A 411 73.02 97.71 -36.15
C LYS A 411 73.26 98.05 -37.62
N ARG A 412 72.78 97.22 -38.55
CA ARG A 412 72.91 97.48 -39.99
C ARG A 412 72.16 98.76 -40.38
N GLN A 413 70.94 98.97 -39.87
CA GLN A 413 70.18 100.19 -40.12
C GLN A 413 70.90 101.43 -39.56
N GLN A 414 71.50 101.34 -38.37
CA GLN A 414 72.31 102.43 -37.82
C GLN A 414 73.52 102.76 -38.71
N ALA A 415 74.22 101.74 -39.22
CA ALA A 415 75.33 101.92 -40.14
C ALA A 415 74.89 102.53 -41.49
N GLU A 416 73.75 102.10 -42.01
CA GLU A 416 73.15 102.66 -43.24
C GLU A 416 72.75 104.12 -43.05
N ASN A 417 72.11 104.47 -41.92
CA ASN A 417 71.79 105.87 -41.61
C ASN A 417 73.06 106.74 -41.51
N ALA A 418 74.13 106.22 -40.91
CA ALA A 418 75.41 106.93 -40.83
C ALA A 418 76.07 107.10 -42.22
N LEU A 419 75.87 106.14 -43.13
CA LEU A 419 76.35 106.22 -44.50
C LEU A 419 75.58 107.27 -45.30
N ILE A 420 74.25 107.32 -45.16
CA ILE A 420 73.40 108.35 -45.78
C ILE A 420 73.82 109.75 -45.30
N GLU A 421 74.03 109.94 -43.99
CA GLU A 421 74.52 111.22 -43.43
C GLU A 421 75.88 111.62 -44.04
N MET A 422 76.78 110.65 -44.26
CA MET A 422 78.07 110.89 -44.91
C MET A 422 77.92 111.24 -46.40
N GLU A 423 77.05 110.55 -47.13
CA GLU A 423 76.75 110.84 -48.54
C GLU A 423 76.17 112.25 -48.71
N GLU A 424 75.23 112.67 -47.86
CA GLU A 424 74.70 114.03 -47.87
C GLU A 424 75.79 115.06 -47.60
N ARG A 425 76.71 114.77 -46.66
CA ARG A 425 77.86 115.64 -46.37
C ARG A 425 78.81 115.74 -47.57
N CYS A 426 79.06 114.64 -48.27
CA CYS A 426 79.84 114.61 -49.51
C CYS A 426 79.17 115.43 -50.63
N LYS A 427 77.85 115.30 -50.78
CA LYS A 427 77.07 116.08 -51.77
C LYS A 427 77.15 117.58 -51.52
N HIS A 428 77.00 118.03 -50.27
CA HIS A 428 77.17 119.44 -49.91
C HIS A 428 78.58 119.97 -50.21
N LEU A 429 79.60 119.13 -49.97
CA LEU A 429 80.99 119.45 -50.33
C LEU A 429 81.17 119.60 -51.84
N GLU A 430 80.55 118.73 -52.63
CA GLU A 430 80.57 118.75 -54.09
C GLU A 430 79.86 119.99 -54.66
N GLU A 431 78.66 120.32 -54.17
CA GLU A 431 77.92 121.54 -54.55
C GLU A 431 78.72 122.82 -54.24
N LYS A 432 79.38 122.87 -53.06
CA LYS A 432 80.26 123.98 -52.70
C LYS A 432 81.47 124.09 -53.64
N SER A 433 82.00 122.96 -54.12
CA SER A 433 83.07 122.93 -55.12
C SER A 433 82.60 123.43 -56.49
N GLN A 434 81.40 123.06 -56.93
CA GLN A 434 80.81 123.50 -58.20
C GLN A 434 80.66 125.03 -58.28
N LEU A 435 80.17 125.65 -57.21
CA LEU A 435 80.01 127.12 -57.11
C LEU A 435 81.34 127.88 -57.24
N LEU A 436 82.45 127.29 -56.79
CA LEU A 436 83.78 127.87 -56.97
C LEU A 436 84.22 127.87 -58.45
N CYS A 437 83.83 126.85 -59.22
CA CYS A 437 84.11 126.76 -60.65
C CYS A 437 83.29 127.76 -61.48
N GLU A 438 82.01 127.99 -61.14
CA GLU A 438 81.15 128.95 -61.85
C GLU A 438 81.65 130.39 -61.68
N LEU A 439 82.11 130.77 -60.48
CA LEU A 439 82.75 132.06 -60.21
C LEU A 439 84.03 132.30 -61.03
N ALA A 440 84.73 131.25 -61.45
CA ALA A 440 85.89 131.36 -62.33
C ALA A 440 85.52 131.61 -63.80
N SER A 441 84.30 131.25 -64.21
CA SER A 441 83.83 131.33 -65.61
C SER A 441 83.23 132.69 -66.03
N GLU A 442 82.88 133.57 -65.08
CA GLU A 442 82.22 134.86 -65.33
C GLU A 442 83.17 136.04 -65.68
N LYS A 443 84.49 135.83 -65.60
CA LYS A 443 85.50 136.92 -65.62
C LYS A 443 86.27 137.12 -66.93
N SER A 444 85.86 136.49 -68.04
CA SER A 444 86.60 136.51 -69.31
C SER A 444 85.75 137.05 -70.48
N ASN A 445 85.49 138.36 -70.45
CA ASN A 445 84.93 139.15 -71.56
C ASN A 445 85.95 139.33 -72.71
N ASN A 446 85.43 139.59 -73.90
CA ASN A 446 86.00 140.47 -74.93
C ASN A 446 87.15 139.97 -75.86
N ILE A 447 86.76 139.90 -77.14
CA ILE A 447 87.40 140.54 -78.31
C ILE A 447 88.55 139.80 -79.02
N ALA A 448 88.26 139.62 -80.32
CA ALA A 448 89.05 139.12 -81.43
C ALA A 448 90.17 140.05 -81.90
N VAL A 449 91.16 139.48 -82.63
CA VAL A 449 91.89 140.00 -83.83
C VAL A 449 92.79 138.84 -84.30
N THR A 450 92.45 138.05 -85.33
CA THR A 450 92.73 138.19 -86.78
C THR A 450 94.18 138.42 -87.20
N ASP A 451 94.68 137.39 -87.90
CA ASP A 451 95.40 137.43 -89.17
C ASP A 451 96.90 137.77 -89.14
N ASN A 452 97.72 136.71 -89.07
CA ASN A 452 98.87 136.61 -89.96
C ASN A 452 99.32 135.16 -90.18
N SER A 453 98.80 134.59 -91.26
CA SER A 453 99.58 133.89 -92.29
C SER A 453 100.70 132.93 -91.81
N HIS A 454 100.29 131.65 -91.73
CA HIS A 454 101.09 130.44 -91.98
C HIS A 454 101.77 129.70 -90.82
N THR A 455 101.57 130.09 -89.56
CA THR A 455 101.88 129.23 -88.38
C THR A 455 100.62 128.81 -87.62
N GLU A 456 99.57 129.62 -87.64
CA GLU A 456 98.29 129.31 -86.99
C GLU A 456 97.52 128.20 -87.71
N ASN A 457 97.68 128.06 -89.04
CA ASN A 457 97.14 126.92 -89.78
C ASN A 457 97.87 125.61 -89.48
N GLU A 458 99.18 125.66 -89.17
CA GLU A 458 99.92 124.47 -88.70
C GLU A 458 99.52 124.10 -87.28
N VAL A 459 99.26 125.08 -86.41
CA VAL A 459 98.70 124.86 -85.07
C VAL A 459 97.24 124.38 -85.15
N CYS A 460 96.43 124.90 -86.08
CA CYS A 460 95.07 124.41 -86.32
C CYS A 460 95.07 123.01 -86.93
N LEU A 461 95.93 122.70 -87.91
CA LEU A 461 96.13 121.34 -88.41
C LEU A 461 96.67 120.41 -87.32
N TYR A 462 97.54 120.88 -86.44
CA TYR A 462 98.02 120.13 -85.28
C TYR A 462 96.90 119.91 -84.26
N ASN A 463 96.06 120.91 -84.00
CA ASN A 463 94.91 120.81 -83.12
C ASN A 463 93.81 119.92 -83.72
N ASP A 464 93.56 119.99 -85.02
CA ASP A 464 92.64 119.13 -85.76
C ASP A 464 93.19 117.69 -85.82
N LEU A 465 94.51 117.52 -85.94
CA LEU A 465 95.17 116.22 -85.87
C LEU A 465 95.17 115.66 -84.44
N MET A 466 95.29 116.50 -83.41
CA MET A 466 95.12 116.11 -82.02
C MET A 466 93.66 115.78 -81.71
N ALA A 467 92.70 116.55 -82.24
CA ALA A 467 91.27 116.26 -82.13
C ALA A 467 90.92 114.94 -82.85
N ALA A 468 91.43 114.74 -84.06
CA ALA A 468 91.29 113.48 -84.80
C ALA A 468 91.95 112.32 -84.06
N ARG A 469 93.09 112.53 -83.38
CA ARG A 469 93.71 111.52 -82.51
C ARG A 469 92.86 111.20 -81.28
N THR A 470 92.28 112.21 -80.62
CA THR A 470 91.38 111.98 -79.49
C THR A 470 90.09 111.27 -79.92
N GLU A 471 89.57 111.57 -81.10
CA GLU A 471 88.40 110.90 -81.65
C GLU A 471 88.73 109.48 -82.12
N LEU A 472 89.92 109.26 -82.68
CA LEU A 472 90.44 107.93 -82.99
C LEU A 472 90.63 107.10 -81.72
N GLU A 473 91.08 107.71 -80.62
CA GLU A 473 91.24 107.03 -79.34
C GLU A 473 89.87 106.66 -78.73
N LYS A 474 88.88 107.55 -78.78
CA LYS A 474 87.49 107.22 -78.44
C LYS A 474 86.92 106.10 -79.31
N GLN A 475 87.23 106.10 -80.61
CA GLN A 475 86.83 105.03 -81.53
C GLN A 475 87.50 103.71 -81.17
N LYS A 476 88.79 103.71 -80.79
CA LYS A 476 89.48 102.51 -80.30
C LYS A 476 88.91 101.99 -79.00
N GLU A 477 88.66 102.86 -78.02
CA GLU A 477 88.00 102.48 -76.76
C GLU A 477 86.63 101.87 -77.03
N LYS A 478 85.87 102.44 -77.98
CA LYS A 478 84.57 101.88 -78.40
C LYS A 478 84.69 100.54 -79.12
N ILE A 479 85.72 100.36 -79.95
CA ILE A 479 86.01 99.07 -80.58
C ILE A 479 86.39 98.04 -79.51
N GLU A 480 87.22 98.41 -78.53
CA GLU A 480 87.63 97.52 -77.44
C GLU A 480 86.43 97.15 -76.54
N GLN A 481 85.52 98.10 -76.28
CA GLN A 481 84.25 97.84 -75.59
C GLN A 481 83.40 96.85 -76.37
N LEU A 482 83.21 97.06 -77.68
CA LEU A 482 82.44 96.16 -78.54
C LEU A 482 83.11 94.78 -78.67
N GLU A 483 84.43 94.71 -78.60
CA GLU A 483 85.19 93.46 -78.65
C GLU A 483 85.08 92.69 -77.33
N LYS A 484 85.05 93.40 -76.18
CA LYS A 484 84.70 92.84 -74.87
C LYS A 484 83.26 92.33 -74.84
N GLU A 485 82.30 93.12 -75.31
CA GLU A 485 80.89 92.70 -75.41
C GLU A 485 80.73 91.49 -76.34
N LYS A 486 81.43 91.47 -77.48
CA LYS A 486 81.45 90.30 -78.37
C LYS A 486 82.04 89.07 -77.67
N GLN A 487 83.15 89.22 -76.94
CA GLN A 487 83.74 88.12 -76.18
C GLN A 487 82.81 87.63 -75.07
N GLU A 488 82.09 88.54 -74.40
CA GLU A 488 81.09 88.20 -73.38
C GLU A 488 79.89 87.47 -73.99
N ILE A 489 79.36 87.95 -75.12
CA ILE A 489 78.29 87.26 -75.86
C ILE A 489 78.76 85.88 -76.33
N VAL A 490 79.99 85.77 -76.84
CA VAL A 490 80.57 84.48 -77.24
C VAL A 490 80.76 83.57 -76.03
N ALA A 491 81.17 84.10 -74.87
CA ALA A 491 81.30 83.31 -73.64
C ALA A 491 79.94 82.84 -73.11
N VAL A 492 78.91 83.70 -73.12
CA VAL A 492 77.53 83.35 -72.76
C VAL A 492 76.94 82.35 -73.75
N MET A 493 77.18 82.54 -75.05
CA MET A 493 76.78 81.57 -76.09
C MET A 493 77.52 80.25 -75.94
N HIS A 494 78.81 80.25 -75.62
CA HIS A 494 79.55 79.03 -75.32
C HIS A 494 79.04 78.38 -74.05
N GLN A 495 78.66 79.12 -73.01
CA GLN A 495 78.09 78.59 -71.78
C GLN A 495 76.66 78.05 -71.98
N ALA A 496 75.90 78.64 -72.90
CA ALA A 496 74.58 78.13 -73.32
C ALA A 496 74.70 76.93 -74.28
N ALA A 497 75.74 76.88 -75.13
CA ALA A 497 75.98 75.79 -76.07
C ALA A 497 76.76 74.61 -75.45
N SER A 498 77.59 74.84 -74.42
CA SER A 498 78.24 73.83 -73.58
C SER A 498 77.26 73.36 -72.51
N HIS A 499 76.09 72.89 -72.93
CA HIS A 499 75.11 72.28 -72.03
C HIS A 499 75.65 70.97 -71.43
N ASP A 500 76.51 71.07 -70.41
CA ASP A 500 76.75 69.99 -69.45
C ASP A 500 75.44 69.62 -68.71
N ASN A 501 74.45 70.51 -68.72
CA ASN A 501 73.11 70.28 -68.18
C ASN A 501 72.22 69.40 -69.06
N GLU A 502 72.43 69.27 -70.38
CA GLU A 502 71.56 68.41 -71.19
C GLU A 502 71.86 66.93 -70.94
N ASP A 503 73.13 66.55 -70.83
CA ASP A 503 73.51 65.17 -70.55
C ASP A 503 73.22 64.81 -69.09
N GLU A 504 73.46 65.69 -68.12
CA GLU A 504 73.06 65.46 -66.72
C GLU A 504 71.53 65.37 -66.54
N THR A 505 70.74 66.16 -67.27
CA THR A 505 69.27 66.07 -67.20
C THR A 505 68.73 64.82 -67.91
N LYS A 506 69.33 64.40 -69.03
CA LYS A 506 69.02 63.14 -69.70
C LYS A 506 69.39 61.93 -68.83
N ASP A 507 70.56 61.96 -68.18
CA ASP A 507 71.00 60.90 -67.28
C ASP A 507 70.15 60.84 -66.00
N ARG A 508 69.75 61.99 -65.44
CA ARG A 508 68.81 62.04 -64.31
C ARG A 508 67.43 61.50 -64.70
N LEU A 509 66.93 61.85 -65.89
CA LEU A 509 65.66 61.33 -66.40
C LEU A 509 65.74 59.82 -66.70
N ALA A 510 66.86 59.34 -67.24
CA ALA A 510 67.10 57.92 -67.47
C ALA A 510 67.17 57.14 -66.14
N ALA A 511 67.86 57.68 -65.14
CA ALA A 511 67.90 57.10 -63.80
C ALA A 511 66.51 57.05 -63.15
N GLU A 512 65.72 58.12 -63.28
CA GLU A 512 64.34 58.17 -62.78
C GLU A 512 63.42 57.18 -63.53
N LEU A 513 63.57 57.03 -64.85
CA LEU A 513 62.83 56.03 -65.62
C LEU A 513 63.18 54.59 -65.18
N VAL A 514 64.45 54.31 -64.89
CA VAL A 514 64.88 53.00 -64.38
C VAL A 514 64.34 52.74 -62.98
N THR A 515 64.35 53.74 -62.07
CA THR A 515 63.77 53.57 -60.73
C THR A 515 62.26 53.36 -60.81
N LYS A 516 61.54 54.15 -61.62
CA LYS A 516 60.09 53.98 -61.82
C LYS A 516 59.75 52.64 -62.47
N THR A 517 60.57 52.15 -63.40
CA THR A 517 60.39 50.83 -64.03
C THR A 517 60.58 49.71 -63.02
N ARG A 518 61.59 49.82 -62.15
CA ARG A 518 61.82 48.86 -61.04
C ARG A 518 60.66 48.88 -60.04
N ASP A 519 60.19 50.07 -59.66
CA ASP A 519 59.06 50.21 -58.75
C ASP A 519 57.79 49.61 -59.35
N LEU A 520 57.54 49.84 -60.64
CA LEU A 520 56.40 49.27 -61.35
C LEU A 520 56.50 47.74 -61.45
N GLN A 521 57.70 47.20 -61.70
CA GLN A 521 57.93 45.76 -61.71
C GLN A 521 57.70 45.14 -60.32
N ASN A 522 58.16 45.80 -59.26
CA ASN A 522 57.90 45.38 -57.87
C ASN A 522 56.40 45.41 -57.56
N LEU A 523 55.70 46.46 -57.98
CA LEU A 523 54.26 46.60 -57.79
C LEU A 523 53.48 45.51 -58.56
N MET A 524 53.93 45.15 -59.76
CA MET A 524 53.36 44.03 -60.53
C MET A 524 53.57 42.68 -59.83
N LEU A 525 54.74 42.46 -59.22
CA LEU A 525 55.01 41.24 -58.46
C LEU A 525 54.15 41.16 -57.19
N GLU A 526 54.03 42.26 -56.46
CA GLU A 526 53.14 42.34 -55.29
C GLU A 526 51.67 42.15 -55.69
N HIS A 527 51.22 42.76 -56.79
CA HIS A 527 49.89 42.54 -57.32
C HIS A 527 49.64 41.06 -57.67
N ALA A 528 50.60 40.39 -58.32
CA ALA A 528 50.50 38.97 -58.63
C ALA A 528 50.45 38.09 -57.36
N ARG A 529 51.21 38.45 -56.32
CA ARG A 529 51.16 37.79 -55.01
C ARG A 529 49.81 37.97 -54.34
N PHE A 530 49.29 39.20 -54.26
CA PHE A 530 47.97 39.48 -53.71
C PHE A 530 46.85 38.78 -54.48
N GLN A 531 46.94 38.72 -55.81
CA GLN A 531 45.98 38.00 -56.63
C GLN A 531 45.99 36.48 -56.35
N LYS A 532 47.15 35.90 -56.05
CA LYS A 532 47.27 34.48 -55.64
C LYS A 532 46.68 34.25 -54.24
N ILE A 533 46.94 35.16 -53.29
CA ILE A 533 46.36 35.11 -51.95
C ILE A 533 44.84 35.26 -52.00
N ALA A 534 44.33 36.19 -52.81
CA ALA A 534 42.90 36.41 -52.98
C ALA A 534 42.19 35.17 -53.55
N ARG A 535 42.78 34.53 -54.57
CA ARG A 535 42.25 33.26 -55.11
C ARG A 535 42.21 32.14 -54.06
N PHE A 536 43.30 31.97 -53.30
CA PHE A 536 43.33 30.97 -52.24
C PHE A 536 42.29 31.26 -51.13
N ALA A 537 42.13 32.53 -50.77
CA ALA A 537 41.12 32.93 -49.81
C ALA A 537 39.69 32.68 -50.33
N GLN A 538 39.45 32.94 -51.62
CA GLN A 538 38.18 32.64 -52.27
C GLN A 538 37.88 31.14 -52.29
N GLU A 539 38.81 30.30 -52.75
CA GLU A 539 38.66 28.84 -52.77
C GLU A 539 38.39 28.28 -51.35
N ARG A 540 39.10 28.81 -50.34
CA ARG A 540 38.86 28.42 -48.94
C ARG A 540 37.46 28.82 -48.46
N ASN A 541 36.98 30.00 -48.84
CA ASN A 541 35.64 30.46 -48.48
C ASN A 541 34.56 29.61 -49.16
N GLU A 542 34.72 29.28 -50.44
CA GLU A 542 33.80 28.39 -51.16
C GLU A 542 33.70 27.01 -50.48
N VAL A 543 34.83 26.45 -50.03
CA VAL A 543 34.84 25.19 -49.26
C VAL A 543 34.09 25.34 -47.92
N LEU A 544 34.29 26.44 -47.19
CA LEU A 544 33.60 26.68 -45.92
C LEU A 544 32.09 26.89 -46.12
N GLU A 545 31.69 27.60 -47.18
CA GLU A 545 30.28 27.77 -47.54
C GLU A 545 29.63 26.43 -47.89
N ASN A 546 30.33 25.58 -48.64
CA ASN A 546 29.86 24.21 -48.94
C ASN A 546 29.71 23.37 -47.66
N GLN A 547 30.64 23.48 -46.71
CA GLN A 547 30.52 22.79 -45.42
C GLN A 547 29.35 23.33 -44.59
N LEU A 548 29.13 24.65 -44.59
CA LEU A 548 28.01 25.27 -43.88
C LEU A 548 26.67 24.85 -44.46
N THR A 549 26.53 24.83 -45.79
CA THR A 549 25.31 24.37 -46.46
C THR A 549 25.06 22.89 -46.19
N GLU A 550 26.10 22.05 -46.20
CA GLU A 550 25.98 20.63 -45.84
C GLU A 550 25.55 20.43 -44.38
N ILE A 551 26.14 21.17 -43.43
CA ILE A 551 25.74 21.12 -42.02
C ILE A 551 24.29 21.58 -41.86
N GLN A 552 23.88 22.66 -42.54
CA GLN A 552 22.49 23.14 -42.53
C GLN A 552 21.54 22.09 -43.09
N HIS A 553 21.88 21.42 -44.20
CA HIS A 553 21.09 20.33 -44.76
C HIS A 553 20.99 19.14 -43.80
N ARG A 554 22.09 18.72 -43.17
CA ARG A 554 22.09 17.65 -42.15
C ARG A 554 21.24 18.02 -40.94
N LEU A 555 21.30 19.27 -40.47
CA LEU A 555 20.48 19.76 -39.38
C LEU A 555 18.99 19.80 -39.75
N GLN A 556 18.64 20.26 -40.95
CA GLN A 556 17.24 20.25 -41.42
C GLN A 556 16.71 18.84 -41.63
N ALA A 557 17.52 17.92 -42.16
CA ALA A 557 17.15 16.51 -42.30
C ALA A 557 16.89 15.89 -40.91
N ARG A 558 17.81 16.11 -39.96
CA ARG A 558 17.66 15.67 -38.56
C ARG A 558 16.46 16.31 -37.87
N LEU A 559 16.14 17.57 -38.16
CA LEU A 559 14.96 18.24 -37.60
C LEU A 559 13.65 17.65 -38.16
N LYS A 560 13.61 17.28 -39.44
CA LYS A 560 12.47 16.62 -40.09
C LYS A 560 12.30 15.16 -39.66
N GLU A 561 13.39 14.48 -39.35
CA GLU A 561 13.40 13.12 -38.84
C GLU A 561 12.99 13.10 -37.36
N ASN A 562 13.52 14.03 -36.56
CA ASN A 562 13.14 14.20 -35.16
C ASN A 562 11.73 14.77 -34.98
N SER A 563 11.19 15.59 -35.88
CA SER A 563 9.85 16.18 -35.66
C SER A 563 8.72 15.14 -35.64
N LYS A 564 8.90 13.96 -36.25
CA LYS A 564 7.93 12.86 -36.22
C LYS A 564 8.06 11.99 -34.96
N THR A 565 9.28 11.71 -34.50
CA THR A 565 9.55 10.93 -33.28
C THR A 565 9.40 11.77 -32.01
N GLN A 566 9.90 13.01 -32.02
CA GLN A 566 9.84 13.94 -30.89
C GLN A 566 8.42 14.45 -30.63
N GLY A 567 7.54 14.48 -31.63
CA GLY A 567 6.11 14.75 -31.44
C GLY A 567 5.38 13.61 -30.71
N LEU A 568 5.78 12.36 -30.95
CA LEU A 568 5.26 11.19 -30.25
C LEU A 568 5.82 11.12 -28.83
N ASP A 569 7.14 11.26 -28.68
CA ASP A 569 7.80 11.24 -27.37
C ASP A 569 7.34 12.39 -26.46
N THR A 570 7.10 13.59 -27.00
CA THR A 570 6.57 14.72 -26.21
C THR A 570 5.12 14.53 -25.83
N MET A 571 4.29 13.94 -26.69
CA MET A 571 2.89 13.62 -26.40
C MET A 571 2.79 12.49 -25.36
N GLU A 572 3.67 11.49 -25.42
CA GLU A 572 3.75 10.39 -24.46
C GLU A 572 4.29 10.85 -23.09
N LEU A 573 5.31 11.71 -23.07
CA LEU A 573 5.75 12.39 -21.85
C LEU A 573 4.65 13.29 -21.27
N GLN A 574 3.92 14.01 -22.11
CA GLN A 574 2.83 14.87 -21.66
C GLN A 574 1.65 14.07 -21.09
N GLN A 575 1.37 12.89 -21.66
CA GLN A 575 0.41 11.94 -21.12
C GLN A 575 0.88 11.40 -19.76
N GLN A 576 2.14 10.96 -19.64
CA GLN A 576 2.70 10.50 -18.35
C GLN A 576 2.67 11.59 -17.29
N ILE A 577 2.95 12.85 -17.65
CA ILE A 577 2.83 13.99 -16.73
C ILE A 577 1.37 14.20 -16.31
N SER A 578 0.40 14.02 -17.21
CA SER A 578 -1.02 14.10 -16.89
C SER A 578 -1.45 12.98 -15.95
N ASP A 579 -1.02 11.75 -16.22
CA ASP A 579 -1.34 10.57 -15.40
C ASP A 579 -0.74 10.68 -14.00
N LEU A 580 0.51 11.15 -13.89
CA LEU A 580 1.16 11.43 -12.61
C LEU A 580 0.47 12.56 -11.85
N ARG A 581 -0.03 13.59 -12.53
CA ARG A 581 -0.81 14.67 -11.89
C ARG A 581 -2.14 14.15 -11.36
N ASN A 582 -2.82 13.29 -12.11
CA ASN A 582 -4.07 12.67 -11.68
C ASN A 582 -3.84 11.73 -10.50
N SER A 583 -2.82 10.88 -10.56
CA SER A 583 -2.44 10.01 -9.44
C SER A 583 -2.05 10.80 -8.19
N LEU A 584 -1.33 11.92 -8.34
CA LEU A 584 -1.03 12.81 -7.22
C LEU A 584 -2.30 13.43 -6.63
N ALA A 585 -3.25 13.86 -7.47
CA ALA A 585 -4.54 14.39 -7.00
C ALA A 585 -5.35 13.33 -6.23
N GLU A 586 -5.38 12.09 -6.72
CA GLU A 586 -6.03 10.95 -6.04
C GLU A 586 -5.37 10.65 -4.68
N VAL A 587 -4.04 10.61 -4.62
CA VAL A 587 -3.31 10.40 -3.36
C VAL A 587 -3.56 11.54 -2.38
N ILE A 588 -3.59 12.79 -2.86
CA ILE A 588 -3.95 13.95 -2.03
C ILE A 588 -5.37 13.79 -1.49
N GLN A 589 -6.33 13.40 -2.33
CA GLN A 589 -7.70 13.18 -1.89
C GLN A 589 -7.80 12.05 -0.84
N GLN A 590 -7.15 10.91 -1.09
CA GLN A 590 -7.09 9.80 -0.12
C GLN A 590 -6.45 10.25 1.20
N ASN A 591 -5.43 11.10 1.15
CA ASN A 591 -4.80 11.62 2.36
C ASN A 591 -5.75 12.54 3.14
N HIS A 592 -6.52 13.39 2.46
CA HIS A 592 -7.57 14.18 3.11
C HIS A 592 -8.68 13.29 3.71
N GLU A 593 -9.07 12.21 3.04
CA GLU A 593 -10.04 11.25 3.57
C GLU A 593 -9.48 10.49 4.80
N LEU A 594 -8.20 10.13 4.77
CA LEU A 594 -7.51 9.52 5.91
C LEU A 594 -7.37 10.49 7.09
N GLU A 595 -7.06 11.77 6.83
CA GLU A 595 -7.05 12.82 7.86
C GLU A 595 -8.45 13.04 8.45
N ALA A 596 -9.49 13.04 7.63
CA ALA A 596 -10.88 13.16 8.08
C ALA A 596 -11.30 11.95 8.95
N THR A 597 -10.93 10.73 8.56
CA THR A 597 -11.21 9.53 9.37
C THR A 597 -10.38 9.49 10.65
N LEU A 598 -9.12 9.93 10.62
CA LEU A 598 -8.28 10.04 11.80
C LEU A 598 -8.82 11.05 12.81
N THR A 599 -9.23 12.24 12.35
CA THR A 599 -9.87 13.26 13.21
C THR A 599 -11.19 12.76 13.79
N GLN A 600 -11.99 12.03 13.01
CA GLN A 600 -13.21 11.38 13.51
C GLN A 600 -12.90 10.33 14.59
N LYS A 601 -11.87 9.50 14.41
CA LYS A 601 -11.46 8.51 15.41
C LYS A 601 -10.87 9.14 16.67
N GLN A 602 -10.15 10.24 16.54
CA GLN A 602 -9.67 11.04 17.66
C GLN A 602 -10.85 11.55 18.50
N LEU A 603 -11.90 12.08 17.85
CA LEU A 603 -13.10 12.56 18.53
C LEU A 603 -13.87 11.42 19.23
N GLU A 604 -14.02 10.26 18.57
CA GLU A 604 -14.63 9.07 19.19
C GLU A 604 -13.86 8.59 20.43
N LEU A 605 -12.52 8.63 20.40
CA LEU A 605 -11.68 8.28 21.54
C LEU A 605 -11.84 9.28 22.68
N GLU A 606 -11.78 10.59 22.40
CA GLU A 606 -12.03 11.62 23.40
C GLU A 606 -13.42 11.51 24.04
N GLN A 607 -14.43 11.14 23.25
CA GLN A 607 -15.77 10.91 23.77
C GLN A 607 -15.81 9.68 24.70
N ARG A 608 -15.16 8.58 24.32
CA ARG A 608 -15.00 7.41 25.21
C ARG A 608 -14.25 7.75 26.49
N ASP A 609 -13.19 8.54 26.42
CA ASP A 609 -12.42 8.97 27.59
C ASP A 609 -13.22 9.91 28.50
N ARG A 610 -14.07 10.78 27.94
CA ARG A 610 -15.02 11.58 28.73
C ARG A 610 -15.98 10.67 29.49
N VAL A 611 -16.59 9.70 28.81
CA VAL A 611 -17.52 8.73 29.42
C VAL A 611 -16.81 7.91 30.50
N MET A 612 -15.58 7.42 30.26
CA MET A 612 -14.81 6.68 31.27
C MET A 612 -14.47 7.53 32.50
N ARG A 613 -14.14 8.81 32.30
CA ARG A 613 -13.91 9.75 33.42
C ARG A 613 -15.19 10.00 34.21
N GLU A 614 -16.33 10.16 33.54
CA GLU A 614 -17.63 10.29 34.20
C GLU A 614 -18.00 9.03 34.98
N GLN A 615 -17.86 7.85 34.38
CA GLN A 615 -18.09 6.57 35.06
C GLN A 615 -17.16 6.41 36.28
N SER A 616 -15.90 6.82 36.16
CA SER A 616 -14.96 6.81 37.30
C SER A 616 -15.39 7.77 38.42
N LYS A 617 -15.94 8.95 38.08
CA LYS A 617 -16.53 9.86 39.08
C LYS A 617 -17.76 9.24 39.75
N PHE A 618 -18.65 8.61 38.97
CA PHE A 618 -19.81 7.88 39.52
C PHE A 618 -19.39 6.75 40.46
N LEU A 619 -18.35 5.98 40.10
CA LEU A 619 -17.81 4.93 40.96
C LEU A 619 -17.26 5.52 42.26
N LYS A 620 -16.50 6.62 42.21
CA LYS A 620 -16.01 7.30 43.42
C LYS A 620 -17.14 7.78 44.32
N VAL A 621 -18.16 8.45 43.76
CA VAL A 621 -19.34 8.90 44.53
C VAL A 621 -20.08 7.70 45.14
N ARG A 622 -20.23 6.61 44.39
CA ARG A 622 -20.84 5.38 44.90
C ARG A 622 -20.03 4.77 46.04
N ASP A 623 -18.70 4.74 45.91
CA ASP A 623 -17.80 4.20 46.94
C ASP A 623 -17.78 5.11 48.19
N GLU A 624 -17.82 6.43 48.02
CA GLU A 624 -18.02 7.41 49.09
C GLU A 624 -19.38 7.24 49.78
N LEU A 625 -20.46 7.03 49.02
CA LEU A 625 -21.79 6.76 49.56
C LEU A 625 -21.82 5.43 50.33
N LEU A 626 -21.16 4.39 49.81
CA LEU A 626 -20.96 3.12 50.51
C LEU A 626 -20.17 3.29 51.80
N ASN A 627 -19.13 4.13 51.81
CA ASN A 627 -18.35 4.45 53.00
C ASN A 627 -19.18 5.25 54.01
N ILE A 628 -20.01 6.19 53.56
CA ILE A 628 -20.94 6.93 54.43
C ILE A 628 -22.02 6.01 54.98
N LEU A 629 -22.58 5.10 54.18
CA LEU A 629 -23.57 4.13 54.65
C LEU A 629 -22.96 3.14 55.66
N LYS A 630 -21.73 2.66 55.41
CA LYS A 630 -20.98 1.87 56.39
C LYS A 630 -20.64 2.67 57.65
N GLY A 631 -20.26 3.94 57.52
CA GLY A 631 -19.97 4.83 58.64
C GLY A 631 -21.21 5.23 59.45
N LYS A 632 -22.38 5.40 58.80
CA LYS A 632 -23.67 5.63 59.46
C LYS A 632 -24.20 4.39 60.14
N GLN A 633 -23.88 3.19 59.64
CA GLN A 633 -24.16 1.93 60.35
C GLN A 633 -23.30 1.78 61.62
N ALA A 634 -22.13 2.45 61.69
CA ALA A 634 -21.30 2.52 62.90
C ALA A 634 -21.71 3.63 63.88
N ASN A 635 -22.42 4.67 63.43
CA ASN A 635 -22.84 5.83 64.25
C ASN A 635 -24.37 5.98 64.36
N ALA A 636 -25.12 4.88 64.31
CA ALA A 636 -26.58 4.86 64.49
C ALA A 636 -27.00 5.02 65.96
N ALA A 637 -26.50 6.07 66.62
CA ALA A 637 -27.04 6.60 67.86
C ALA A 637 -27.10 8.13 67.71
N ASN A 638 -28.31 8.69 67.85
CA ASN A 638 -28.66 10.11 67.90
C ASN A 638 -29.15 10.74 66.57
N SER A 639 -30.45 10.57 66.37
CA SER A 639 -31.28 11.36 65.47
C SER A 639 -31.96 12.48 66.27
N ASN A 640 -31.67 13.77 65.99
CA ASN A 640 -32.73 14.80 65.93
C ASN A 640 -32.37 16.22 65.47
N GLU A 641 -31.11 16.60 65.21
CA GLU A 641 -30.80 17.99 64.79
C GLU A 641 -30.65 18.20 63.27
N ASN A 642 -30.92 17.17 62.46
CA ASN A 642 -30.45 17.15 61.06
C ASN A 642 -31.37 17.84 60.04
N TYR A 643 -32.62 18.18 60.39
CA TYR A 643 -33.62 18.60 59.39
C TYR A 643 -33.45 20.05 58.91
N GLU A 644 -33.13 21.02 59.78
CA GLU A 644 -32.92 22.43 59.35
C GLU A 644 -31.61 22.62 58.57
N ASN A 645 -30.55 21.89 58.93
CA ASN A 645 -29.27 21.95 58.24
C ASN A 645 -29.35 21.33 56.83
N ILE A 646 -30.18 20.29 56.66
CA ILE A 646 -30.43 19.67 55.35
C ILE A 646 -31.16 20.62 54.40
N ASP A 647 -32.13 21.40 54.87
CA ASP A 647 -32.86 22.36 54.02
C ASP A 647 -31.98 23.54 53.57
N GLU A 648 -31.11 24.05 54.43
CA GLU A 648 -30.15 25.10 54.07
C GLU A 648 -29.11 24.59 53.07
N ILE A 649 -28.63 23.35 53.23
CA ILE A 649 -27.75 22.67 52.27
C ILE A 649 -28.47 22.47 50.94
N ASN A 650 -29.75 22.06 50.94
CA ASN A 650 -30.54 21.88 49.72
C ASN A 650 -30.77 23.21 48.98
N LYS A 651 -31.01 24.31 49.70
CA LYS A 651 -31.08 25.65 49.09
C LYS A 651 -29.77 26.08 48.45
N GLN A 652 -28.63 25.84 49.11
CA GLN A 652 -27.31 26.14 48.54
C GLN A 652 -27.00 25.26 47.33
N ILE A 653 -27.39 23.97 47.36
CA ILE A 653 -27.24 23.07 46.21
C ILE A 653 -28.10 23.56 45.04
N ALA A 654 -29.35 23.97 45.29
CA ALA A 654 -30.24 24.52 44.26
C ALA A 654 -29.65 25.79 43.63
N ALA A 655 -29.23 26.77 44.45
CA ALA A 655 -28.64 28.02 43.97
C ALA A 655 -27.33 27.79 43.18
N LYS A 656 -26.47 26.86 43.63
CA LYS A 656 -25.25 26.50 42.89
C LYS A 656 -25.55 25.75 41.59
N THR A 657 -26.59 24.92 41.58
CA THR A 657 -27.03 24.21 40.37
C THR A 657 -27.54 25.19 39.32
N GLU A 658 -28.30 26.21 39.74
CA GLU A 658 -28.80 27.28 38.88
C GLU A 658 -27.67 28.13 38.32
N ALA A 659 -26.70 28.53 39.16
CA ALA A 659 -25.50 29.26 38.70
C ALA A 659 -24.64 28.44 37.70
N ILE A 660 -24.53 27.13 37.91
CA ILE A 660 -23.84 26.23 36.97
C ILE A 660 -24.59 26.13 35.64
N GLN A 661 -25.92 26.03 35.67
CA GLN A 661 -26.75 26.03 34.45
C GLN A 661 -26.62 27.35 33.68
N GLU A 662 -26.60 28.49 34.36
CA GLU A 662 -26.42 29.80 33.74
C GLU A 662 -25.03 29.96 33.11
N LEU A 663 -23.99 29.42 33.76
CA LEU A 663 -22.63 29.35 33.20
C LEU A 663 -22.57 28.46 31.94
N TYR A 664 -23.24 27.31 31.93
CA TYR A 664 -23.30 26.46 30.73
C TYR A 664 -24.04 27.15 29.58
N ALA A 665 -25.18 27.80 29.85
CA ALA A 665 -25.92 28.56 28.85
C ALA A 665 -25.07 29.73 28.28
N THR A 666 -24.32 30.41 29.15
CA THR A 666 -23.40 31.49 28.74
C THR A 666 -22.23 30.95 27.90
N LEU A 667 -21.66 29.80 28.29
CA LEU A 667 -20.59 29.15 27.54
C LEU A 667 -21.06 28.72 26.15
N GLU A 668 -22.24 28.11 26.05
CA GLU A 668 -22.84 27.69 24.78
C GLU A 668 -23.10 28.90 23.86
N SER A 669 -23.66 29.99 24.42
CA SER A 669 -23.85 31.25 23.69
C SER A 669 -22.52 31.82 23.16
N LYS A 670 -21.47 31.81 23.98
CA LYS A 670 -20.13 32.27 23.57
C LYS A 670 -19.49 31.36 22.53
N GLN A 671 -19.66 30.04 22.65
CA GLN A 671 -19.16 29.08 21.67
C GLN A 671 -19.86 29.26 20.31
N MET A 672 -21.17 29.51 20.32
CA MET A 672 -21.92 29.86 19.12
C MET A 672 -21.49 31.20 18.51
N GLN A 673 -21.17 32.20 19.34
CA GLN A 673 -20.62 33.48 18.89
C GLN A 673 -19.25 33.31 18.22
N VAL A 674 -18.36 32.52 18.81
CA VAL A 674 -17.03 32.21 18.24
C VAL A 674 -17.18 31.50 16.89
N MET A 675 -18.03 30.47 16.80
CA MET A 675 -18.27 29.77 15.53
C MET A 675 -18.79 30.71 14.43
N ARG A 676 -19.63 31.69 14.76
CA ARG A 676 -20.10 32.70 13.78
C ARG A 676 -18.96 33.62 13.33
N LEU A 677 -18.09 34.03 14.24
CA LEU A 677 -16.93 34.86 13.92
C LEU A 677 -15.92 34.10 13.07
N GLU A 678 -15.64 32.83 13.37
CA GLU A 678 -14.77 31.97 12.56
C GLU A 678 -15.29 31.84 11.12
N LYS A 679 -16.61 31.64 10.95
CA LYS A 679 -17.24 31.62 9.62
C LYS A 679 -17.09 32.95 8.89
N LEU A 680 -17.22 34.07 9.60
CA LEU A 680 -17.06 35.41 9.01
C LEU A 680 -15.60 35.67 8.60
N VAL A 681 -14.64 35.32 9.45
CA VAL A 681 -13.20 35.44 9.14
C VAL A 681 -12.85 34.63 7.90
N LYS A 682 -13.31 33.37 7.82
CA LYS A 682 -13.07 32.53 6.64
C LYS A 682 -13.66 33.12 5.36
N LEU A 683 -14.85 33.72 5.44
CA LEU A 683 -15.46 34.41 4.29
C LEU A 683 -14.63 35.63 3.85
N LEU A 684 -14.07 36.38 4.80
CA LEU A 684 -13.20 37.52 4.52
C LEU A 684 -11.86 37.09 3.92
N GLU A 685 -11.27 35.99 4.39
CA GLU A 685 -10.07 35.37 3.81
C GLU A 685 -10.33 34.96 2.34
N ASP A 686 -11.42 34.24 2.07
CA ASP A 686 -11.82 33.84 0.71
C ASP A 686 -12.09 35.07 -0.21
N GLN A 687 -12.57 36.17 0.37
CA GLN A 687 -12.78 37.42 -0.38
C GLN A 687 -11.44 38.12 -0.67
N GLN A 688 -10.52 38.14 0.29
CA GLN A 688 -9.19 38.70 0.14
C GLN A 688 -8.38 37.93 -0.91
N ASP A 689 -8.43 36.61 -0.91
CA ASP A 689 -7.75 35.78 -1.91
C ASP A 689 -8.28 36.03 -3.33
N ARG A 690 -9.59 36.17 -3.49
CA ARG A 690 -10.20 36.54 -4.77
C ARG A 690 -9.77 37.94 -5.23
N ALA A 691 -9.72 38.91 -4.32
CA ALA A 691 -9.26 40.27 -4.61
C ALA A 691 -7.77 40.29 -4.99
N GLN A 692 -6.94 39.54 -4.26
CA GLN A 692 -5.50 39.38 -4.52
C GLN A 692 -5.29 38.77 -5.92
N ALA A 693 -6.03 37.70 -6.25
CA ALA A 693 -5.95 37.06 -7.57
C ALA A 693 -6.36 38.01 -8.71
N GLN A 694 -7.40 38.82 -8.51
CA GLN A 694 -7.78 39.87 -9.47
C GLN A 694 -6.69 40.93 -9.63
N ARG A 695 -6.10 41.38 -8.51
CA ARG A 695 -4.98 42.33 -8.52
C ARG A 695 -3.80 41.78 -9.31
N THR A 696 -3.38 40.53 -9.07
CA THR A 696 -2.30 39.89 -9.82
C THR A 696 -2.60 39.78 -11.32
N ARG A 697 -3.84 39.48 -11.72
CA ARG A 697 -4.24 39.46 -13.13
C ARG A 697 -4.16 40.84 -13.78
N LEU A 698 -4.60 41.88 -13.07
CA LEU A 698 -4.51 43.26 -13.54
C LEU A 698 -3.05 43.73 -13.64
N GLU A 699 -2.22 43.43 -12.63
CA GLU A 699 -0.77 43.70 -12.66
C GLU A 699 -0.09 43.01 -13.85
N HIS A 700 -0.43 41.73 -14.10
CA HIS A 700 0.09 41.03 -15.27
C HIS A 700 -0.37 41.65 -16.60
N ARG A 701 -1.62 42.11 -16.68
CA ARG A 701 -2.14 42.80 -17.87
C ARG A 701 -1.48 44.17 -18.07
N ILE A 702 -1.24 44.92 -17.00
CA ILE A 702 -0.50 46.19 -17.03
C ILE A 702 0.92 45.94 -17.54
N ALA A 703 1.63 44.95 -17.00
CA ALA A 703 2.98 44.60 -17.44
C ALA A 703 3.03 44.24 -18.94
N GLN A 704 2.06 43.47 -19.44
CA GLN A 704 1.95 43.19 -20.88
C GLN A 704 1.71 44.46 -21.72
N LEU A 705 0.80 45.33 -21.27
CA LEU A 705 0.52 46.59 -21.96
C LEU A 705 1.73 47.54 -21.93
N GLU A 706 2.50 47.58 -20.85
CA GLU A 706 3.75 48.34 -20.75
C GLU A 706 4.81 47.85 -21.74
N VAL A 707 4.94 46.52 -21.91
CA VAL A 707 5.83 45.93 -22.91
C VAL A 707 5.39 46.29 -24.32
N SER A 708 4.10 46.12 -24.65
CA SER A 708 3.55 46.49 -25.96
C SER A 708 3.68 47.99 -26.26
N LEU A 709 3.51 48.85 -25.25
CA LEU A 709 3.75 50.29 -25.40
C LEU A 709 5.21 50.59 -25.69
N ARG A 710 6.16 50.00 -24.95
CA ARG A 710 7.60 50.16 -25.21
C ARG A 710 7.99 49.71 -26.62
N GLU A 711 7.45 48.58 -27.08
CA GLU A 711 7.68 48.09 -28.45
C GLU A 711 7.11 49.05 -29.49
N LYS A 712 5.90 49.58 -29.27
CA LYS A 712 5.27 50.55 -30.17
C LYS A 712 6.06 51.87 -30.23
N THR A 713 6.51 52.40 -29.09
CA THR A 713 7.35 53.62 -29.06
C THR A 713 8.69 53.40 -29.75
N LYS A 714 9.28 52.19 -29.64
CA LYS A 714 10.52 51.83 -30.34
C LYS A 714 10.31 51.75 -31.86
N ASN A 715 9.16 51.23 -32.30
CA ASN A 715 8.78 51.18 -33.70
C ASN A 715 8.46 52.57 -34.27
N ASP A 716 7.80 53.44 -33.50
CA ASP A 716 7.53 54.83 -33.91
C ASP A 716 8.82 55.67 -33.97
N SER A 717 9.78 55.44 -33.05
CA SER A 717 11.11 56.05 -33.11
C SER A 717 11.91 55.59 -34.35
N ASN A 718 11.82 54.31 -34.71
CA ASN A 718 12.45 53.79 -35.93
C ASN A 718 11.79 54.34 -37.21
N ARG A 719 10.47 54.54 -37.22
CA ARG A 719 9.73 55.19 -38.32
C ARG A 719 10.06 56.68 -38.45
N SER A 720 10.24 57.39 -37.34
CA SER A 720 10.58 58.82 -37.36
C SER A 720 12.02 59.05 -37.86
N LYS A 721 12.95 58.11 -37.60
CA LYS A 721 14.31 58.14 -38.18
C LYS A 721 14.36 57.84 -39.68
N THR A 722 13.37 57.16 -40.24
CA THR A 722 13.32 56.85 -41.68
C THR A 722 12.72 57.98 -42.53
N PHE A 723 12.03 58.95 -41.91
CA PHE A 723 11.48 60.13 -42.60
C PHE A 723 12.33 61.41 -42.45
N GLY A 724 13.45 61.36 -41.71
CA GLY A 724 14.37 62.50 -41.54
C GLY A 724 15.56 62.53 -42.51
N ILE A 725 15.57 61.64 -43.50
CA ILE A 725 16.55 61.63 -44.60
C ILE A 725 15.75 61.72 -45.90
N LEU A 726 15.30 62.94 -46.22
CA LEU A 726 14.86 63.35 -47.56
C LEU A 726 14.99 64.87 -47.66
#